data_AF-A0AAV7YY74-F1
#
_entry.id   AF-A0AAV7YY74-F1
#
_cell.length_a   1.000
_cell.length_b   1.000
_cell.length_c   1.000
_cell.angle_alpha   90.00
_cell.angle_beta   90.00
_cell.angle_gamma   90.00
#
_symmetry.space_group_name_H-M   'P 1'
#
loop_
_entity.id
_entity.type
_entity.pdbx_description
1 polymer ?
#
loop_
_entity_poly.entity_id
_entity_poly.type
_entity_poly.pdbx_seq_one_letter_code
_entity_poly.pdbx_strand_id
1 'polypeptide(L)'
;MTNTTNKLKKYSKTYSVLIESIKKAQDPTNELLVAQTKLENILKKKVEPEETKFFVDQVLYPFVVTIWSRPNYPVDSSLIVNNLFVLSIDLILLYIPQEHSQALISLAKIFGNPSSQGFYLQFCNNEFSYKIGKDSFKILEIPNNLQRSIFLCRNIEYFASKEGFIKLTTQLSRTRGQYWKKVRLLINPIHKLIGIFKTEFLLTIIPSLETLLQNILGSSFDLLRKEKYEHYLQIMDLIYDVIFDCDYNLANKVQENFYLDLALKFLNSPYLEMRVIGVNELNQIFKQIINSKQRNNNYSLTQYQLQFKFSSKKKYNFNFLDQKKLLEWSNNHDLVKLLFGQKRHPKIIQMATSIMKFFAQQQTLNKDQIDLIWNVTQEHRHSAQLIYNFLSQISIHLSEEMMEYLFTQKIEKIQEWDEVTINFLGNFTNSALIQQRKTHSFQKLFSLLINKIWLLINRKDLDYNVKIYLKENFERLFKEKEFEDKYREAILTSLLLNIKKHNEIIFVIPLFKSLIQTYPNEKTIFFSFEKTQKSVIEYYQNKNNLIQMILDDIITFRNEALKYIKENKINLKEMIKGGNGKEDQLILHNHLPYLTQIQIRLNFFQFLHNISNQVTPTLQDIQVLWNFFMENPILDGCKVLFLEWIISFEPKNEIIDFLFEKAKRLNEINMNIYEFNFFKHFCTLTNKLKKNLKIEEKTNQLIILKFDKNNSTRDLNGIYKLWVMILFCQNKHVVQLAIHYLLAHQNYLYSLYNKIGEYANRKFIKKCINSLNIQEQNKIDEQITIRVLNLLNSFLHFRENFLIPEFLGFKRHKWRLIFFKINLSINFGSRNNDDGNNTFVNNNNNNNNNNNNNNNNNNNNGNINSNNNSNSSIGNNNNNNNNSQNYNEKNNIIINKNFKIEIKLNSSLWFLLKLISDKLNTKYYKLQITYNQITYNISDYPKTLLELGINDHDNIKIKKIINYELQKLKIKKISPFKTNNSEFYTYIYFIRLF
;
A
#
# COMPACT_ATOMS: atom_id res chain seq x y z
N MET A 1 -59.32 -17.73 43.22
CA MET A 1 -58.52 -17.77 41.97
C MET A 1 -59.03 -18.77 40.95
N THR A 2 -59.27 -20.05 41.30
CA THR A 2 -59.73 -21.10 40.35
C THR A 2 -61.02 -20.76 39.57
N ASN A 3 -62.01 -20.13 40.22
CA ASN A 3 -63.25 -19.70 39.56
C ASN A 3 -63.03 -18.59 38.52
N THR A 4 -62.18 -17.61 38.82
CA THR A 4 -61.81 -16.52 37.89
C THR A 4 -61.09 -17.10 36.67
N THR A 5 -60.10 -17.98 36.88
CA THR A 5 -59.36 -18.60 35.77
C THR A 5 -60.26 -19.45 34.85
N ASN A 6 -61.21 -20.19 35.41
CA ASN A 6 -62.18 -20.97 34.62
C ASN A 6 -63.14 -20.08 33.83
N LYS A 7 -63.58 -18.98 34.44
CA LYS A 7 -64.41 -17.97 33.77
C LYS A 7 -63.66 -17.30 32.61
N LEU A 8 -62.39 -16.92 32.80
CA LEU A 8 -61.52 -16.38 31.75
C LEU A 8 -61.26 -17.37 30.61
N LYS A 9 -61.00 -18.65 30.91
CA LYS A 9 -60.86 -19.70 29.89
C LYS A 9 -62.15 -19.87 29.08
N LYS A 10 -63.32 -19.82 29.74
CA LYS A 10 -64.62 -19.86 29.06
C LYS A 10 -64.81 -18.66 28.14
N TYR A 11 -64.44 -17.46 28.56
CA TYR A 11 -64.43 -16.28 27.69
C TYR A 11 -63.48 -16.46 26.51
N SER A 12 -62.23 -16.85 26.74
CA SER A 12 -61.24 -17.12 25.68
C SER A 12 -61.80 -18.01 24.58
N LYS A 13 -62.37 -19.16 24.96
CA LYS A 13 -62.93 -20.14 24.03
C LYS A 13 -64.14 -19.58 23.30
N THR A 14 -65.00 -18.84 23.99
CA THR A 14 -66.20 -18.24 23.40
C THR A 14 -65.83 -17.20 22.33
N TYR A 15 -64.84 -16.36 22.60
CA TYR A 15 -64.42 -15.31 21.67
C TYR A 15 -63.52 -15.84 20.56
N SER A 16 -62.71 -16.87 20.80
CA SER A 16 -61.91 -17.49 19.73
C SER A 16 -62.81 -18.14 18.68
N VAL A 17 -63.86 -18.84 19.10
CA VAL A 17 -64.87 -19.42 18.20
C VAL A 17 -65.58 -18.31 17.40
N LEU A 18 -65.95 -17.21 18.07
CA LEU A 18 -66.59 -16.06 17.42
C LEU A 18 -65.65 -15.36 16.41
N ILE A 19 -64.37 -15.23 16.73
CA ILE A 19 -63.37 -14.68 15.84
C ILE A 19 -63.19 -15.58 14.60
N GLU A 20 -63.13 -16.90 14.79
CA GLU A 20 -63.05 -17.84 13.67
C GLU A 20 -64.31 -17.84 12.81
N SER A 21 -65.50 -17.71 13.40
CA SER A 21 -66.74 -17.61 12.64
C SER A 21 -66.77 -16.32 11.81
N ILE A 22 -66.37 -15.17 12.39
CA ILE A 22 -66.23 -13.90 11.65
C ILE A 22 -65.22 -14.04 10.49
N LYS A 23 -64.14 -14.81 10.65
CA LYS A 23 -63.17 -15.04 9.57
C LYS A 23 -63.74 -15.89 8.42
N LYS A 24 -64.49 -16.94 8.76
CA LYS A 24 -64.97 -17.95 7.79
C LYS A 24 -66.28 -17.54 7.11
N ALA A 25 -67.13 -16.76 7.77
CA ALA A 25 -68.43 -16.37 7.22
C ALA A 25 -68.27 -15.56 5.93
N GLN A 26 -69.12 -15.81 4.92
CA GLN A 26 -69.16 -14.99 3.70
C GLN A 26 -69.82 -13.63 3.99
N ASP A 27 -70.88 -13.63 4.79
CA ASP A 27 -71.51 -12.45 5.39
C ASP A 27 -71.43 -12.58 6.92
N PRO A 28 -70.59 -11.78 7.61
CA PRO A 28 -70.40 -11.88 9.06
C PRO A 28 -71.40 -11.04 9.87
N THR A 29 -72.49 -10.51 9.27
CA THR A 29 -73.39 -9.53 9.93
C THR A 29 -73.93 -10.03 11.28
N ASN A 30 -74.39 -11.29 11.34
CA ASN A 30 -74.94 -11.87 12.57
C ASN A 30 -73.87 -12.08 13.64
N GLU A 31 -72.69 -12.58 13.25
CA GLU A 31 -71.56 -12.78 14.14
C GLU A 31 -71.04 -11.45 14.71
N LEU A 32 -71.02 -10.40 13.90
CA LEU A 32 -70.66 -9.05 14.33
C LEU A 32 -71.69 -8.48 15.32
N LEU A 33 -72.99 -8.69 15.10
CA LEU A 33 -74.04 -8.25 16.03
C LEU A 33 -73.93 -8.96 17.38
N VAL A 34 -73.67 -10.27 17.37
CA VAL A 34 -73.39 -11.06 18.57
C VAL A 34 -72.16 -10.53 19.29
N ALA A 35 -71.09 -10.20 18.54
CA ALA A 35 -69.89 -9.59 19.12
C ALA A 35 -70.18 -8.22 19.75
N GLN A 36 -71.00 -7.39 19.09
CA GLN A 36 -71.38 -6.06 19.56
C GLN A 36 -72.13 -6.16 20.89
N THR A 37 -73.17 -7.00 20.92
CA THR A 37 -73.98 -7.24 22.13
C THR A 37 -73.12 -7.73 23.29
N LYS A 38 -72.16 -8.60 23.00
CA LYS A 38 -71.22 -9.12 24.00
C LYS A 38 -70.27 -8.03 24.53
N LEU A 39 -69.73 -7.16 23.68
CA LEU A 39 -68.87 -6.05 24.11
C LEU A 39 -69.66 -4.98 24.89
N GLU A 40 -70.87 -4.66 24.47
CA GLU A 40 -71.76 -3.76 25.23
C GLU A 40 -72.06 -4.31 26.63
N ASN A 41 -72.32 -5.61 26.74
CA ASN A 41 -72.53 -6.27 28.02
C ASN A 41 -71.29 -6.23 28.92
N ILE A 42 -70.09 -6.29 28.34
CA ILE A 42 -68.82 -6.12 29.08
C ILE A 42 -68.68 -4.68 29.57
N LEU A 43 -69.00 -3.67 28.76
CA LEU A 43 -68.93 -2.27 29.17
C LEU A 43 -69.97 -1.90 30.23
N LYS A 44 -71.18 -2.48 30.16
CA LYS A 44 -72.27 -2.25 31.12
C LYS A 44 -72.02 -2.93 32.47
N LYS A 45 -71.43 -4.13 32.47
CA LYS A 45 -71.01 -4.80 33.70
C LYS A 45 -69.75 -4.09 34.17
N LYS A 46 -69.72 -3.55 35.39
CA LYS A 46 -68.45 -3.11 35.98
C LYS A 46 -67.57 -4.36 36.18
N VAL A 47 -66.78 -4.70 35.17
CA VAL A 47 -65.94 -5.90 35.15
C VAL A 47 -64.71 -5.64 36.00
N GLU A 48 -64.29 -6.66 36.77
CA GLU A 48 -63.08 -6.59 37.60
C GLU A 48 -61.83 -6.27 36.73
N PRO A 49 -60.83 -5.56 37.28
CA PRO A 49 -59.63 -5.16 36.53
C PRO A 49 -58.89 -6.34 35.86
N GLU A 50 -58.83 -7.49 36.52
CA GLU A 50 -58.19 -8.71 35.99
C GLU A 50 -58.96 -9.28 34.79
N GLU A 51 -60.28 -9.27 34.86
CA GLU A 51 -61.14 -9.77 33.78
C GLU A 51 -61.07 -8.87 32.56
N THR A 52 -61.05 -7.56 32.76
CA THR A 52 -60.98 -6.64 31.64
C THR A 52 -59.57 -6.60 31.03
N LYS A 53 -58.50 -6.74 31.83
CA LYS A 53 -57.14 -6.95 31.31
C LYS A 53 -57.10 -8.17 30.38
N PHE A 54 -57.66 -9.29 30.84
CA PHE A 54 -57.77 -10.49 30.02
C PHE A 54 -58.54 -10.22 28.73
N PHE A 55 -59.65 -9.48 28.79
CA PHE A 55 -60.41 -9.11 27.59
C PHE A 55 -59.61 -8.25 26.63
N VAL A 56 -58.94 -7.21 27.12
CA VAL A 56 -58.14 -6.32 26.28
C VAL A 56 -57.01 -7.08 25.58
N ASP A 57 -56.34 -7.97 26.30
CA ASP A 57 -55.22 -8.73 25.74
C ASP A 57 -55.72 -9.88 24.83
N GLN A 58 -56.49 -10.81 25.39
CA GLN A 58 -56.77 -12.08 24.73
C GLN A 58 -57.96 -12.03 23.77
N VAL A 59 -58.81 -11.00 23.86
CA VAL A 59 -60.06 -10.93 23.09
C VAL A 59 -60.05 -9.73 22.16
N LEU A 60 -59.87 -8.52 22.69
CA LEU A 60 -59.99 -7.27 21.94
C LEU A 60 -58.95 -7.18 20.83
N TYR A 61 -57.69 -7.49 21.11
CA TYR A 61 -56.65 -7.43 20.09
C TYR A 61 -56.92 -8.41 18.93
N PRO A 62 -57.05 -9.74 19.14
CA PRO A 62 -57.37 -10.67 18.06
C PRO A 62 -58.65 -10.32 17.30
N PHE A 63 -59.65 -9.77 18.00
CA PHE A 63 -60.89 -9.32 17.43
C PHE A 63 -60.71 -8.12 16.49
N VAL A 64 -60.05 -7.04 16.95
CA VAL A 64 -59.71 -5.88 16.13
C VAL A 64 -58.84 -6.27 14.94
N VAL A 65 -57.86 -7.15 15.12
CA VAL A 65 -57.03 -7.67 14.01
C VAL A 65 -57.90 -8.40 12.98
N THR A 66 -58.82 -9.22 13.44
CA THR A 66 -59.68 -10.02 12.57
C THR A 66 -60.59 -9.13 11.76
N ILE A 67 -61.24 -8.17 12.41
CA ILE A 67 -62.08 -7.17 11.73
C ILE A 67 -61.24 -6.37 10.72
N TRP A 68 -60.05 -5.95 11.15
CA TRP A 68 -59.13 -5.16 10.32
C TRP A 68 -58.61 -5.93 9.10
N SER A 69 -58.37 -7.24 9.21
CA SER A 69 -57.78 -8.06 8.14
C SER A 69 -58.75 -8.49 7.05
N ARG A 70 -60.05 -8.29 7.23
CA ARG A 70 -61.06 -8.74 6.27
C ARG A 70 -61.16 -7.73 5.11
N PRO A 71 -61.09 -8.18 3.84
CA PRO A 71 -61.02 -7.27 2.70
C PRO A 71 -62.33 -6.51 2.47
N ASN A 72 -63.48 -7.19 2.59
CA ASN A 72 -64.80 -6.63 2.28
C ASN A 72 -65.84 -6.98 3.36
N TYR A 73 -66.73 -6.02 3.63
CA TYR A 73 -67.92 -6.14 4.47
C TYR A 73 -69.19 -5.79 3.66
N PRO A 74 -70.32 -6.46 3.89
CA PRO A 74 -71.60 -5.98 3.37
C PRO A 74 -71.91 -4.55 3.85
N VAL A 75 -72.66 -3.78 3.07
CA VAL A 75 -73.01 -2.39 3.42
C VAL A 75 -73.73 -2.33 4.77
N ASP A 76 -74.63 -3.28 5.02
CA ASP A 76 -75.41 -3.37 6.27
C ASP A 76 -74.55 -3.70 7.49
N SER A 77 -73.42 -4.39 7.29
CA SER A 77 -72.44 -4.67 8.34
C SER A 77 -71.60 -3.44 8.74
N SER A 78 -71.55 -2.40 7.92
CA SER A 78 -70.61 -1.29 8.10
C SER A 78 -70.82 -0.51 9.40
N LEU A 79 -72.08 -0.25 9.76
CA LEU A 79 -72.45 0.43 10.98
C LEU A 79 -72.11 -0.42 12.22
N ILE A 80 -72.33 -1.74 12.14
CA ILE A 80 -72.03 -2.69 13.21
C ILE A 80 -70.52 -2.73 13.46
N VAL A 81 -69.71 -2.82 12.39
CA VAL A 81 -68.24 -2.77 12.49
C VAL A 81 -67.77 -1.44 13.10
N ASN A 82 -68.35 -0.31 12.69
CA ASN A 82 -68.02 0.97 13.29
C ASN A 82 -68.38 1.03 14.80
N ASN A 83 -69.57 0.56 15.17
CA ASN A 83 -69.99 0.49 16.57
C ASN A 83 -69.04 -0.39 17.39
N LEU A 84 -68.58 -1.52 16.82
CA LEU A 84 -67.57 -2.37 17.44
C LEU A 84 -66.25 -1.63 17.68
N PHE A 85 -65.81 -0.77 16.75
CA PHE A 85 -64.64 0.08 16.97
C PHE A 85 -64.85 1.14 18.05
N VAL A 86 -66.03 1.76 18.11
CA VAL A 86 -66.41 2.71 19.18
C VAL A 86 -66.38 2.02 20.55
N LEU A 87 -67.00 0.84 20.69
CA LEU A 87 -66.97 0.05 21.92
C LEU A 87 -65.55 -0.40 22.28
N SER A 88 -64.74 -0.74 21.27
CA SER A 88 -63.33 -1.07 21.45
C SER A 88 -62.54 0.13 21.98
N ILE A 89 -62.82 1.34 21.49
CA ILE A 89 -62.23 2.59 21.96
C ILE A 89 -62.58 2.81 23.44
N ASP A 90 -63.84 2.66 23.84
CA ASP A 90 -64.25 2.83 25.24
C ASP A 90 -63.52 1.85 26.17
N LEU A 91 -63.39 0.58 25.75
CA LEU A 91 -62.60 -0.40 26.48
C LEU A 91 -61.12 -0.01 26.55
N ILE A 92 -60.52 0.48 25.47
CA ILE A 92 -59.12 0.92 25.46
C ILE A 92 -58.92 2.10 26.41
N LEU A 93 -59.82 3.09 26.40
CA LEU A 93 -59.74 4.30 27.21
C LEU A 93 -59.73 4.03 28.73
N LEU A 94 -60.42 2.97 29.17
CA LEU A 94 -60.38 2.51 30.56
C LEU A 94 -58.98 2.01 30.98
N TYR A 95 -58.14 1.60 30.01
CA TYR A 95 -56.87 0.90 30.24
C TYR A 95 -55.62 1.63 29.76
N ILE A 96 -55.75 2.76 29.06
CA ILE A 96 -54.61 3.63 28.73
C ILE A 96 -53.76 3.97 29.98
N PRO A 97 -54.35 4.32 31.16
CA PRO A 97 -53.57 4.60 32.36
C PRO A 97 -52.79 3.39 32.92
N GLN A 98 -53.18 2.16 32.54
CA GLN A 98 -52.59 0.92 33.04
C GLN A 98 -51.52 0.32 32.09
N GLU A 99 -51.22 1.00 30.98
CA GLU A 99 -50.09 0.69 30.09
C GLU A 99 -50.11 -0.67 29.36
N HIS A 100 -51.29 -1.23 29.07
CA HIS A 100 -51.38 -2.51 28.36
C HIS A 100 -51.03 -2.35 26.88
N SER A 101 -49.95 -3.02 26.44
CA SER A 101 -49.43 -2.91 25.08
C SER A 101 -50.44 -3.33 24.01
N GLN A 102 -51.30 -4.31 24.29
CA GLN A 102 -52.25 -4.84 23.31
C GLN A 102 -53.44 -3.90 23.08
N ALA A 103 -53.82 -3.11 24.09
CA ALA A 103 -54.79 -2.02 23.94
C ALA A 103 -54.29 -0.97 22.94
N LEU A 104 -53.02 -0.55 23.10
CA LEU A 104 -52.40 0.45 22.24
C LEU A 104 -52.16 -0.05 20.81
N ILE A 105 -51.79 -1.33 20.64
CA ILE A 105 -51.71 -1.95 19.30
C ILE A 105 -53.09 -1.97 18.65
N SER A 106 -54.14 -2.35 19.39
CA SER A 106 -55.52 -2.33 18.90
C SER A 106 -55.93 -0.93 18.46
N LEU A 107 -55.65 0.08 19.29
CA LEU A 107 -55.91 1.49 18.96
C LEU A 107 -55.18 1.92 17.68
N ALA A 108 -53.88 1.60 17.56
CA ALA A 108 -53.09 1.89 16.38
C ALA A 108 -53.59 1.17 15.11
N LYS A 109 -54.32 0.05 15.24
CA LYS A 109 -54.97 -0.66 14.12
C LYS A 109 -56.32 -0.05 13.77
N ILE A 110 -57.11 0.35 14.77
CA ILE A 110 -58.38 1.10 14.59
C ILE A 110 -58.10 2.41 13.84
N PHE A 111 -57.02 3.12 14.21
CA PHE A 111 -56.54 4.34 13.54
C PHE A 111 -55.49 4.08 12.44
N GLY A 112 -55.44 2.86 11.88
CA GLY A 112 -54.48 2.49 10.83
C GLY A 112 -54.52 3.41 9.59
N ASN A 113 -53.57 3.23 8.68
CA ASN A 113 -53.46 4.07 7.50
C ASN A 113 -54.70 3.90 6.59
N PRO A 114 -55.48 4.97 6.32
CA PRO A 114 -56.69 4.89 5.51
C PRO A 114 -56.45 4.33 4.12
N SER A 115 -55.25 4.46 3.55
CA SER A 115 -54.92 3.93 2.22
C SER A 115 -54.62 2.43 2.16
N SER A 116 -54.49 1.76 3.32
CA SER A 116 -54.23 0.31 3.40
C SER A 116 -55.35 -0.49 4.08
N GLN A 117 -56.47 0.16 4.40
CA GLN A 117 -57.55 -0.43 5.19
C GLN A 117 -58.75 -0.79 4.32
N GLY A 118 -58.97 -2.09 4.10
CA GLY A 118 -60.11 -2.61 3.32
C GLY A 118 -61.46 -2.05 3.81
N PHE A 119 -61.71 -2.07 5.12
CA PHE A 119 -62.95 -1.54 5.70
C PHE A 119 -63.15 -0.05 5.42
N TYR A 120 -62.20 0.81 5.77
CA TYR A 120 -62.40 2.26 5.61
C TYR A 120 -62.41 2.65 4.12
N LEU A 121 -61.53 2.07 3.29
CA LEU A 121 -61.52 2.27 1.83
C LEU A 121 -62.84 1.91 1.18
N GLN A 122 -63.44 0.79 1.57
CA GLN A 122 -64.70 0.31 1.02
C GLN A 122 -65.84 1.33 1.19
N PHE A 123 -65.79 2.15 2.25
CA PHE A 123 -66.81 3.14 2.56
C PHE A 123 -66.34 4.59 2.33
N CYS A 124 -65.30 4.82 1.52
CA CYS A 124 -64.84 6.15 1.14
C CYS A 124 -65.66 6.80 0.00
N ASN A 125 -66.31 6.01 -0.87
CA ASN A 125 -66.87 6.48 -2.16
C ASN A 125 -68.39 6.43 -2.28
N ASN A 126 -69.11 5.88 -1.29
CA ASN A 126 -70.56 5.76 -1.41
C ASN A 126 -71.23 7.11 -1.09
N GLU A 127 -72.21 7.50 -1.92
CA GLU A 127 -73.07 8.68 -1.84
C GLU A 127 -73.96 8.75 -0.58
N PHE A 128 -73.49 8.24 0.57
CA PHE A 128 -74.02 8.64 1.86
C PHE A 128 -73.59 10.09 2.11
N SER A 129 -74.26 11.00 1.41
CA SER A 129 -74.38 12.42 1.71
C SER A 129 -75.17 12.58 3.02
N TYR A 130 -74.73 11.90 4.07
CA TYR A 130 -75.11 12.26 5.42
C TYR A 130 -74.65 13.71 5.57
N LYS A 131 -75.61 14.63 5.74
CA LYS A 131 -75.34 16.05 5.99
C LYS A 131 -74.57 16.16 7.30
N ILE A 132 -73.26 15.99 7.21
CA ILE A 132 -72.31 16.32 8.25
C ILE A 132 -72.55 17.81 8.52
N GLY A 133 -73.08 18.13 9.69
CA GLY A 133 -73.24 19.51 10.12
C GLY A 133 -71.88 20.20 10.03
N LYS A 134 -71.82 21.39 9.43
CA LYS A 134 -70.57 22.15 9.19
C LYS A 134 -69.74 22.38 10.47
N ASP A 135 -70.34 22.24 11.65
CA ASP A 135 -69.70 22.43 12.96
C ASP A 135 -69.14 21.14 13.61
N SER A 136 -69.22 19.99 12.93
CA SER A 136 -69.02 18.69 13.59
C SER A 136 -67.56 18.36 13.89
N PHE A 137 -66.59 18.82 13.08
CA PHE A 137 -65.20 18.41 13.23
C PHE A 137 -64.30 19.39 14.01
N LYS A 138 -64.24 19.23 15.33
CA LYS A 138 -63.48 20.16 16.21
C LYS A 138 -61.96 20.01 16.09
N ILE A 139 -61.48 18.80 15.82
CA ILE A 139 -60.04 18.44 15.91
C ILE A 139 -59.43 18.01 14.57
N LEU A 140 -60.26 17.84 13.53
CA LEU A 140 -59.82 17.33 12.22
C LEU A 140 -59.92 18.37 11.11
N GLU A 141 -58.90 18.44 10.26
CA GLU A 141 -58.92 19.10 8.97
C GLU A 141 -59.19 18.02 7.91
N ILE A 142 -60.29 18.14 7.16
CA ILE A 142 -60.62 17.18 6.10
C ILE A 142 -59.96 17.67 4.81
N PRO A 143 -58.85 17.07 4.34
CA PRO A 143 -58.18 17.53 3.13
C PRO A 143 -58.98 17.06 1.90
N ASN A 144 -59.13 17.91 0.88
CA ASN A 144 -59.87 17.60 -0.35
C ASN A 144 -59.34 16.36 -1.11
N ASN A 145 -58.07 16.00 -0.93
CA ASN A 145 -57.39 14.96 -1.70
C ASN A 145 -57.43 13.58 -1.02
N LEU A 146 -58.04 13.50 0.16
CA LEU A 146 -58.19 12.29 0.94
C LEU A 146 -59.68 12.09 1.19
N GLN A 147 -60.35 11.45 0.22
CA GLN A 147 -61.67 10.81 0.40
C GLN A 147 -61.53 9.78 1.54
N ARG A 148 -61.60 10.25 2.78
CA ARG A 148 -61.41 9.46 4.01
C ARG A 148 -62.77 9.05 4.52
N SER A 149 -62.86 7.77 4.91
CA SER A 149 -64.05 7.15 5.47
C SER A 149 -64.65 7.97 6.62
N ILE A 150 -65.94 8.30 6.52
CA ILE A 150 -66.71 8.98 7.56
C ILE A 150 -66.58 8.25 8.91
N PHE A 151 -66.50 6.91 8.88
CA PHE A 151 -66.33 6.07 10.06
C PHE A 151 -64.98 6.30 10.76
N LEU A 152 -63.88 6.48 10.01
CA LEU A 152 -62.58 6.77 10.60
C LEU A 152 -62.62 8.12 11.32
N CYS A 153 -63.13 9.17 10.65
CA CYS A 153 -63.27 10.49 11.26
C CYS A 153 -64.12 10.42 12.54
N ARG A 154 -65.29 9.77 12.49
CA ARG A 154 -66.15 9.57 13.67
C ARG A 154 -65.44 8.84 14.82
N ASN A 155 -64.65 7.81 14.53
CA ASN A 155 -63.93 7.09 15.57
C ASN A 155 -62.82 7.95 16.21
N ILE A 156 -62.12 8.76 15.42
CA ILE A 156 -61.11 9.70 15.92
C ILE A 156 -61.77 10.78 16.78
N GLU A 157 -62.87 11.35 16.32
CA GLU A 157 -63.64 12.34 17.08
C GLU A 157 -64.22 11.78 18.36
N TYR A 158 -64.79 10.58 18.29
CA TYR A 158 -65.31 9.90 19.46
C TYR A 158 -64.20 9.71 20.49
N PHE A 159 -63.04 9.19 20.07
CA PHE A 159 -61.86 9.06 20.93
C PHE A 159 -61.42 10.40 21.52
N ALA A 160 -61.40 11.47 20.72
CA ALA A 160 -61.04 12.80 21.17
C ALA A 160 -62.05 13.39 22.17
N SER A 161 -63.36 13.21 21.92
CA SER A 161 -64.46 13.67 22.80
C SER A 161 -64.43 13.03 24.18
N LYS A 162 -63.80 11.85 24.29
CA LYS A 162 -63.56 11.13 25.55
C LYS A 162 -62.20 11.43 26.16
N GLU A 163 -61.58 12.53 25.74
CA GLU A 163 -60.24 12.96 26.15
C GLU A 163 -59.15 11.91 25.87
N GLY A 164 -59.37 11.04 24.89
CA GLY A 164 -58.49 9.90 24.64
C GLY A 164 -57.05 10.31 24.30
N PHE A 165 -56.90 11.34 23.48
CA PHE A 165 -55.59 11.87 23.14
C PHE A 165 -54.91 12.58 24.32
N ILE A 166 -55.67 13.26 25.18
CA ILE A 166 -55.15 13.85 26.43
C ILE A 166 -54.65 12.72 27.35
N LYS A 167 -55.40 11.62 27.45
CA LYS A 167 -54.96 10.44 28.22
C LYS A 167 -53.70 9.79 27.64
N LEU A 168 -53.60 9.65 26.31
CA LEU A 168 -52.39 9.14 25.65
C LEU A 168 -51.18 10.03 25.91
N THR A 169 -51.33 11.34 25.75
CA THR A 169 -50.24 12.32 25.93
C THR A 169 -49.83 12.49 27.39
N THR A 170 -50.79 12.44 28.31
CA THR A 170 -50.54 12.35 29.75
C THR A 170 -49.79 11.06 30.11
N GLN A 171 -50.12 9.93 29.46
CA GLN A 171 -49.38 8.69 29.70
C GLN A 171 -47.96 8.75 29.12
N LEU A 172 -47.79 9.35 27.94
CA LEU A 172 -46.47 9.60 27.33
C LEU A 172 -45.57 10.41 28.28
N SER A 173 -46.08 11.50 28.85
CA SER A 173 -45.33 12.34 29.80
C SER A 173 -45.05 11.67 31.15
N ARG A 174 -45.84 10.67 31.55
CA ARG A 174 -45.61 9.87 32.77
C ARG A 174 -44.67 8.67 32.56
N THR A 175 -44.41 8.30 31.31
CA THR A 175 -43.60 7.12 30.99
C THR A 175 -42.13 7.38 31.38
N ARG A 176 -41.73 6.88 32.55
CA ARG A 176 -40.34 6.94 33.05
C ARG A 176 -39.66 5.59 32.90
N GLY A 177 -38.52 5.56 32.21
CA GLY A 177 -37.64 4.39 32.21
C GLY A 177 -38.21 3.11 31.57
N GLN A 178 -39.21 3.21 30.69
CA GLN A 178 -39.87 2.04 30.11
C GLN A 178 -39.37 1.70 28.69
N TYR A 179 -39.50 0.42 28.34
CA TYR A 179 -39.16 -0.16 27.05
C TYR A 179 -39.65 0.69 25.86
N TRP A 180 -38.75 1.00 24.92
CA TRP A 180 -39.03 1.72 23.67
C TRP A 180 -40.32 1.26 22.95
N LYS A 181 -40.63 -0.05 23.05
CA LYS A 181 -41.85 -0.64 22.49
C LYS A 181 -43.10 0.09 22.99
N LYS A 182 -43.18 0.41 24.28
CA LYS A 182 -44.33 1.09 24.87
C LYS A 182 -44.45 2.53 24.38
N VAL A 183 -43.35 3.28 24.40
CA VAL A 183 -43.31 4.66 23.88
C VAL A 183 -43.75 4.69 22.41
N ARG A 184 -43.20 3.79 21.59
CA ARG A 184 -43.59 3.64 20.20
C ARG A 184 -45.08 3.32 20.04
N LEU A 185 -45.62 2.42 20.87
CA LEU A 185 -47.04 2.07 20.84
C LEU A 185 -47.96 3.22 21.25
N LEU A 186 -47.51 4.11 22.14
CA LEU A 186 -48.25 5.30 22.54
C LEU A 186 -48.22 6.40 21.47
N ILE A 187 -47.09 6.58 20.76
CA ILE A 187 -46.94 7.60 19.70
C ILE A 187 -47.57 7.16 18.39
N ASN A 188 -47.49 5.87 18.03
CA ASN A 188 -47.97 5.34 16.75
C ASN A 188 -49.42 5.74 16.38
N PRO A 189 -50.42 5.68 17.29
CA PRO A 189 -51.77 6.15 17.00
C PRO A 189 -51.83 7.62 16.59
N ILE A 190 -51.02 8.48 17.24
CA ILE A 190 -50.92 9.90 16.92
C ILE A 190 -50.22 10.08 15.56
N HIS A 191 -49.09 9.39 15.37
CA HIS A 191 -48.29 9.46 14.14
C HIS A 191 -49.07 9.08 12.87
N LYS A 192 -49.91 8.05 12.94
CA LYS A 192 -50.74 7.65 11.79
C LYS A 192 -51.82 8.65 11.42
N LEU A 193 -52.16 9.55 12.34
CA LEU A 193 -53.24 10.51 12.20
C LEU A 193 -52.76 11.94 11.94
N ILE A 194 -51.44 12.19 11.85
CA ILE A 194 -50.89 13.56 11.79
C ILE A 194 -51.52 14.35 10.63
N GLY A 195 -51.55 13.79 9.42
CA GLY A 195 -52.16 14.44 8.26
C GLY A 195 -53.69 14.53 8.26
N ILE A 196 -54.36 14.27 9.40
CA ILE A 196 -55.81 14.47 9.60
C ILE A 196 -56.08 15.52 10.68
N PHE A 197 -55.14 15.71 11.61
CA PHE A 197 -55.33 16.63 12.72
C PHE A 197 -55.22 18.08 12.27
N LYS A 198 -56.03 18.94 12.88
CA LYS A 198 -55.84 20.38 12.84
C LYS A 198 -54.51 20.76 13.49
N THR A 199 -53.87 21.78 12.96
CA THR A 199 -52.61 22.29 13.49
C THR A 199 -52.75 22.71 14.95
N GLU A 200 -53.86 23.37 15.36
CA GLU A 200 -54.05 23.82 16.75
C GLU A 200 -54.09 22.65 17.73
N PHE A 201 -54.67 21.53 17.32
CA PHE A 201 -54.73 20.34 18.18
C PHE A 201 -53.35 19.72 18.35
N LEU A 202 -52.58 19.57 17.27
CA LEU A 202 -51.23 19.02 17.37
C LEU A 202 -50.32 19.88 18.27
N LEU A 203 -50.46 21.21 18.23
CA LEU A 203 -49.74 22.12 19.13
C LEU A 203 -50.01 21.81 20.62
N THR A 204 -51.20 21.32 20.98
CA THR A 204 -51.50 20.91 22.37
C THR A 204 -50.75 19.64 22.81
N ILE A 205 -50.30 18.82 21.86
CA ILE A 205 -49.60 17.54 22.12
C ILE A 205 -48.09 17.76 22.33
N ILE A 206 -47.51 18.79 21.69
CA ILE A 206 -46.07 19.05 21.69
C ILE A 206 -45.45 19.06 23.11
N PRO A 207 -46.00 19.75 24.12
CA PRO A 207 -45.41 19.78 25.46
C PRO A 207 -45.26 18.39 26.10
N SER A 208 -46.19 17.47 25.80
CA SER A 208 -46.13 16.09 26.30
C SER A 208 -45.04 15.28 25.59
N LEU A 209 -44.80 15.52 24.31
CA LEU A 209 -43.71 14.91 23.55
C LEU A 209 -42.35 15.43 24.05
N GLU A 210 -42.22 16.73 24.28
CA GLU A 210 -41.01 17.31 24.88
C GLU A 210 -40.74 16.74 26.27
N THR A 211 -41.77 16.61 27.11
CA THR A 211 -41.64 15.99 28.43
C THR A 211 -41.18 14.53 28.33
N LEU A 212 -41.67 13.77 27.35
CA LEU A 212 -41.19 12.41 27.09
C LEU A 212 -39.70 12.40 26.72
N LEU A 213 -39.25 13.31 25.84
CA LEU A 213 -37.84 13.42 25.48
C LEU A 213 -36.97 13.73 26.69
N GLN A 214 -37.41 14.65 27.55
CA GLN A 214 -36.73 14.95 28.81
C GLN A 214 -36.70 13.74 29.76
N ASN A 215 -37.77 12.94 29.83
CA ASN A 215 -37.77 11.70 30.61
C ASN A 215 -36.77 10.67 30.06
N ILE A 216 -36.60 10.59 28.74
CA ILE A 216 -35.59 9.72 28.12
C ILE A 216 -34.18 10.20 28.52
N LEU A 217 -33.88 11.50 28.41
CA LEU A 217 -32.60 12.08 28.80
C LEU A 217 -32.33 11.97 30.32
N GLY A 218 -33.38 12.04 31.13
CA GLY A 218 -33.37 11.85 32.58
C GLY A 218 -33.24 10.41 33.05
N SER A 219 -33.35 9.42 32.14
CA SER A 219 -33.26 8.00 32.50
C SER A 219 -31.87 7.60 33.00
N SER A 220 -31.82 6.56 33.85
CA SER A 220 -30.55 6.02 34.35
C SER A 220 -29.74 5.35 33.24
N PHE A 221 -28.42 5.32 33.40
CA PHE A 221 -27.53 4.70 32.41
C PHE A 221 -27.81 3.20 32.21
N ASP A 222 -28.23 2.48 33.26
CA ASP A 222 -28.57 1.06 33.17
C ASP A 222 -29.79 0.79 32.30
N LEU A 223 -30.77 1.69 32.35
CA LEU A 223 -31.95 1.61 31.48
C LEU A 223 -31.57 1.94 30.05
N LEU A 224 -30.79 3.00 29.85
CA LEU A 224 -30.33 3.40 28.52
C LEU A 224 -29.47 2.32 27.85
N ARG A 225 -28.64 1.61 28.63
CA ARG A 225 -27.76 0.54 28.15
C ARG A 225 -28.51 -0.70 27.65
N LYS A 226 -29.68 -1.01 28.24
CA LYS A 226 -30.49 -2.18 27.86
C LYS A 226 -31.15 -2.04 26.49
N GLU A 227 -31.19 -0.82 25.96
CA GLU A 227 -31.86 -0.52 24.71
C GLU A 227 -30.86 -0.27 23.57
N LYS A 228 -31.28 -0.63 22.35
CA LYS A 228 -30.46 -0.36 21.16
C LYS A 228 -30.59 1.11 20.79
N TYR A 229 -29.49 1.70 20.32
CA TYR A 229 -29.47 3.10 19.89
C TYR A 229 -30.51 3.39 18.80
N GLU A 230 -30.74 2.46 17.88
CA GLU A 230 -31.73 2.62 16.80
C GLU A 230 -33.16 2.82 17.32
N HIS A 231 -33.48 2.33 18.52
CA HIS A 231 -34.80 2.52 19.11
C HIS A 231 -35.06 4.00 19.48
N TYR A 232 -34.02 4.72 19.95
CA TYR A 232 -34.14 6.16 20.23
C TYR A 232 -34.32 6.95 18.93
N LEU A 233 -33.59 6.60 17.88
CA LEU A 233 -33.74 7.22 16.56
C LEU A 233 -35.16 7.03 16.02
N GLN A 234 -35.73 5.83 16.13
CA GLN A 234 -37.11 5.56 15.70
C GLN A 234 -38.14 6.37 16.49
N ILE A 235 -37.96 6.53 17.81
CA ILE A 235 -38.85 7.36 18.63
C ILE A 235 -38.75 8.82 18.17
N MET A 236 -37.54 9.31 17.93
CA MET A 236 -37.32 10.67 17.43
C MET A 236 -37.89 10.90 16.04
N ASP A 237 -37.80 9.94 15.14
CA ASP A 237 -38.41 10.04 13.81
C ASP A 237 -39.93 10.17 13.92
N LEU A 238 -40.57 9.38 14.79
CA LEU A 238 -42.01 9.49 15.01
C LEU A 238 -42.41 10.85 15.61
N ILE A 239 -41.65 11.36 16.58
CA ILE A 239 -41.91 12.67 17.20
C ILE A 239 -41.66 13.79 16.22
N TYR A 240 -40.56 13.72 15.46
CA TYR A 240 -40.22 14.69 14.44
C TYR A 240 -41.33 14.79 13.40
N ASP A 241 -41.82 13.67 12.88
CA ASP A 241 -42.90 13.67 11.89
C ASP A 241 -44.17 14.34 12.47
N VAL A 242 -44.50 14.13 13.75
CA VAL A 242 -45.65 14.80 14.42
C VAL A 242 -45.44 16.32 14.50
N ILE A 243 -44.26 16.77 14.93
CA ILE A 243 -43.98 18.21 15.09
C ILE A 243 -43.82 18.89 13.72
N PHE A 244 -43.26 18.18 12.73
CA PHE A 244 -42.98 18.69 11.39
C PHE A 244 -44.24 19.20 10.69
N ASP A 245 -45.34 18.45 10.78
CA ASP A 245 -46.62 18.84 10.19
C ASP A 245 -47.25 20.06 10.91
N CYS A 246 -46.77 20.42 12.10
CA CYS A 246 -47.20 21.63 12.83
C CYS A 246 -46.29 22.83 12.52
N ASP A 247 -45.01 22.65 12.79
CA ASP A 247 -43.96 23.66 12.69
C ASP A 247 -42.63 22.97 12.36
N TYR A 248 -42.24 23.11 11.11
CA TYR A 248 -40.97 22.61 10.57
C TYR A 248 -39.74 23.08 11.37
N ASN A 249 -39.71 24.37 11.76
CA ASN A 249 -38.55 24.94 12.43
C ASN A 249 -38.44 24.40 13.86
N LEU A 250 -39.57 24.28 14.54
CA LEU A 250 -39.64 23.66 15.86
C LEU A 250 -39.24 22.18 15.81
N ALA A 251 -39.69 21.42 14.81
CA ALA A 251 -39.35 20.01 14.64
C ALA A 251 -37.84 19.79 14.51
N ASN A 252 -37.19 20.59 13.65
CA ASN A 252 -35.73 20.56 13.50
C ASN A 252 -35.04 20.93 14.82
N LYS A 253 -35.46 22.02 15.48
CA LYS A 253 -34.88 22.46 16.76
C LYS A 253 -34.96 21.36 17.83
N VAL A 254 -36.12 20.74 18.01
CA VAL A 254 -36.34 19.68 19.01
C VAL A 254 -35.50 18.45 18.69
N GLN A 255 -35.48 18.01 17.43
CA GLN A 255 -34.71 16.85 17.01
C GLN A 255 -33.20 17.06 17.19
N GLU A 256 -32.69 18.19 16.73
CA GLU A 256 -31.28 18.51 16.77
C GLU A 256 -30.75 18.66 18.21
N ASN A 257 -31.51 19.36 19.08
CA ASN A 257 -31.17 19.48 20.49
C ASN A 257 -31.19 18.11 21.19
N PHE A 258 -32.22 17.30 20.94
CA PHE A 258 -32.31 15.97 21.54
C PHE A 258 -31.12 15.09 21.16
N TYR A 259 -30.70 15.08 19.89
CA TYR A 259 -29.53 14.28 19.48
C TYR A 259 -28.24 14.75 20.14
N LEU A 260 -28.03 16.07 20.28
CA LEU A 260 -26.89 16.61 21.01
C LEU A 260 -26.92 16.18 22.49
N ASP A 261 -28.04 16.38 23.16
CA ASP A 261 -28.20 16.09 24.58
C ASP A 261 -28.10 14.59 24.87
N LEU A 262 -28.64 13.74 23.99
CA LEU A 262 -28.52 12.28 24.09
C LEU A 262 -27.08 11.83 23.90
N ALA A 263 -26.37 12.39 22.91
CA ALA A 263 -24.97 12.07 22.68
C ALA A 263 -24.08 12.50 23.86
N LEU A 264 -24.34 13.68 24.44
CA LEU A 264 -23.68 14.16 25.64
C LEU A 264 -23.98 13.28 26.86
N LYS A 265 -25.24 12.86 27.03
CA LYS A 265 -25.64 11.93 28.09
C LYS A 265 -24.84 10.63 27.96
N PHE A 266 -24.77 10.07 26.76
CA PHE A 266 -24.00 8.85 26.48
C PHE A 266 -22.50 9.03 26.73
N LEU A 267 -21.93 10.18 26.38
CA LEU A 267 -20.53 10.51 26.66
C LEU A 267 -20.22 10.59 28.17
N ASN A 268 -21.18 11.04 28.97
CA ASN A 268 -21.05 11.11 30.43
C ASN A 268 -21.25 9.77 31.15
N SER A 269 -21.69 8.73 30.43
CA SER A 269 -21.95 7.39 30.98
C SER A 269 -20.69 6.77 31.60
N PRO A 270 -20.81 6.01 32.71
CA PRO A 270 -19.70 5.20 33.21
C PRO A 270 -19.30 4.06 32.24
N TYR A 271 -20.21 3.67 31.33
CA TYR A 271 -20.00 2.53 30.42
C TYR A 271 -19.30 2.95 29.13
N LEU A 272 -18.16 2.31 28.81
CA LEU A 272 -17.37 2.61 27.61
C LEU A 272 -18.17 2.45 26.31
N GLU A 273 -18.98 1.40 26.19
CA GLU A 273 -19.81 1.12 25.00
C GLU A 273 -20.72 2.31 24.65
N MET A 274 -21.39 2.88 25.67
CA MET A 274 -22.25 4.05 25.50
C MET A 274 -21.45 5.29 25.15
N ARG A 275 -20.30 5.51 25.79
CA ARG A 275 -19.44 6.66 25.48
C ARG A 275 -18.95 6.64 24.04
N VAL A 276 -18.59 5.46 23.53
CA VAL A 276 -18.22 5.26 22.12
C VAL A 276 -19.38 5.64 21.19
N ILE A 277 -20.62 5.27 21.53
CA ILE A 277 -21.81 5.71 20.78
C ILE A 277 -21.95 7.23 20.83
N GLY A 278 -21.85 7.84 22.02
CA GLY A 278 -21.93 9.30 22.18
C GLY A 278 -20.91 10.06 21.33
N VAL A 279 -19.64 9.64 21.33
CA VAL A 279 -18.59 10.25 20.49
C VAL A 279 -18.86 10.04 19.00
N ASN A 280 -19.38 8.87 18.60
CA ASN A 280 -19.74 8.61 17.21
C ASN A 280 -20.83 9.56 16.71
N GLU A 281 -21.86 9.77 17.52
CA GLU A 281 -22.98 10.64 17.16
C GLU A 281 -22.53 12.10 17.12
N LEU A 282 -21.75 12.57 18.10
CA LEU A 282 -21.14 13.89 18.03
C LEU A 282 -20.27 14.06 16.78
N ASN A 283 -19.44 13.08 16.42
CA ASN A 283 -18.67 13.14 15.19
C ASN A 283 -19.55 13.26 13.93
N GLN A 284 -20.69 12.56 13.88
CA GLN A 284 -21.62 12.66 12.77
C GLN A 284 -22.22 14.06 12.68
N ILE A 285 -22.69 14.61 13.81
CA ILE A 285 -23.26 15.96 13.91
C ILE A 285 -22.23 17.01 13.43
N PHE A 286 -21.02 16.98 14.00
CA PHE A 286 -19.94 17.91 13.66
C PHE A 286 -19.56 17.83 12.17
N LYS A 287 -19.37 16.62 11.63
CA LYS A 287 -19.03 16.44 10.20
C LYS A 287 -20.10 17.01 9.28
N GLN A 288 -21.37 16.84 9.63
CA GLN A 288 -22.45 17.33 8.78
C GLN A 288 -22.58 18.85 8.82
N ILE A 289 -22.44 19.46 9.99
CA ILE A 289 -22.44 20.92 10.14
C ILE A 289 -21.25 21.54 9.38
N ILE A 290 -20.06 20.91 9.41
CA ILE A 290 -18.92 21.34 8.58
C ILE A 290 -19.25 21.26 7.08
N ASN A 291 -19.82 20.14 6.63
CA ASN A 291 -20.13 19.91 5.22
C ASN A 291 -21.31 20.76 4.71
N SER A 292 -22.22 21.21 5.58
CA SER A 292 -23.37 22.05 5.21
C SER A 292 -22.93 23.40 4.62
N LYS A 293 -21.86 24.01 5.15
CA LYS A 293 -21.25 25.24 4.58
C LYS A 293 -20.72 25.03 3.15
N GLN A 294 -20.17 23.86 2.85
CA GLN A 294 -19.65 23.56 1.50
C GLN A 294 -20.77 23.37 0.46
N ARG A 295 -21.97 22.96 0.89
CA ARG A 295 -23.14 22.79 0.01
C ARG A 295 -23.92 24.09 -0.22
N ASN A 296 -24.04 24.94 0.80
CA ASN A 296 -24.78 26.21 0.69
C ASN A 296 -24.09 27.24 -0.23
N ASN A 297 -22.80 27.07 -0.54
CA ASN A 297 -22.11 27.92 -1.53
C ASN A 297 -22.42 27.56 -2.99
N ASN A 298 -23.06 26.42 -3.29
CA ASN A 298 -23.20 25.92 -4.66
C ASN A 298 -24.64 25.76 -5.17
N TYR A 299 -25.69 25.96 -4.38
CA TYR A 299 -27.07 25.91 -4.89
C TYR A 299 -28.01 26.83 -4.12
N SER A 300 -28.67 27.74 -4.84
CA SER A 300 -29.95 28.35 -4.45
C SER A 300 -31.03 27.26 -4.51
N LEU A 301 -31.35 26.63 -3.38
CA LEU A 301 -32.40 25.63 -3.30
C LEU A 301 -33.77 26.32 -3.18
N THR A 302 -34.57 26.23 -4.24
CA THR A 302 -35.99 26.58 -4.22
C THR A 302 -36.74 25.61 -3.30
N GLN A 303 -37.67 26.16 -2.51
CA GLN A 303 -38.48 25.46 -1.49
C GLN A 303 -39.17 24.17 -2.01
N TYR A 304 -39.32 24.00 -3.32
CA TYR A 304 -39.93 22.84 -3.97
C TYR A 304 -39.10 21.54 -3.95
N GLN A 305 -37.77 21.59 -3.73
CA GLN A 305 -36.94 20.36 -3.69
C GLN A 305 -36.92 19.66 -2.32
N LEU A 306 -37.53 20.25 -1.29
CA LEU A 306 -37.62 19.66 0.06
C LEU A 306 -38.73 18.59 0.17
N GLN A 307 -39.69 18.54 -0.76
CA GLN A 307 -40.86 17.67 -0.65
C GLN A 307 -40.67 16.22 -1.15
N PHE A 308 -39.56 15.88 -1.85
CA PHE A 308 -39.44 14.58 -2.56
C PHE A 308 -38.30 13.63 -2.12
N LYS A 309 -37.83 13.69 -0.87
CA LYS A 309 -36.86 12.70 -0.35
C LYS A 309 -37.41 11.86 0.79
N PHE A 310 -38.49 11.12 0.52
CA PHE A 310 -38.99 10.06 1.40
C PHE A 310 -38.66 8.68 0.83
N SER A 311 -37.39 8.29 0.84
CA SER A 311 -37.00 6.88 0.69
C SER A 311 -35.60 6.59 1.27
N SER A 312 -35.61 5.73 2.29
CA SER A 312 -34.53 4.83 2.74
C SER A 312 -33.08 5.37 2.82
N LYS A 313 -32.86 6.23 3.83
CA LYS A 313 -31.62 6.54 4.58
C LYS A 313 -31.59 8.05 4.83
N LYS A 314 -32.45 8.53 5.75
CA LYS A 314 -32.48 9.94 6.19
C LYS A 314 -31.09 10.28 6.75
N LYS A 315 -30.26 10.97 5.96
CA LYS A 315 -29.08 11.70 6.45
C LYS A 315 -29.63 12.91 7.21
N TYR A 316 -29.23 13.11 8.46
CA TYR A 316 -29.63 14.28 9.25
C TYR A 316 -29.47 15.56 8.39
N ASN A 317 -30.50 16.39 8.34
CA ASN A 317 -30.45 17.71 7.70
C ASN A 317 -30.50 18.73 8.85
N PHE A 318 -29.34 19.14 9.34
CA PHE A 318 -29.24 20.18 10.38
C PHE A 318 -29.58 21.53 9.76
N ASN A 319 -30.72 22.10 10.15
CA ASN A 319 -31.20 23.40 9.68
C ASN A 319 -31.22 24.44 10.82
N PHE A 320 -31.22 24.00 12.09
CA PHE A 320 -31.29 24.89 13.25
C PHE A 320 -29.92 25.17 13.90
N LEU A 321 -29.08 24.14 14.04
CA LEU A 321 -27.73 24.19 14.58
C LEU A 321 -26.76 24.71 13.52
N ASP A 322 -26.23 25.90 13.77
CA ASP A 322 -25.09 26.42 13.02
C ASP A 322 -23.78 26.18 13.78
N GLN A 323 -22.66 26.59 13.17
CA GLN A 323 -21.34 26.43 13.78
C GLN A 323 -21.18 27.23 15.08
N LYS A 324 -21.85 28.39 15.21
CA LYS A 324 -21.74 29.25 16.39
C LYS A 324 -22.46 28.63 17.59
N LYS A 325 -23.71 28.19 17.38
CA LYS A 325 -24.51 27.50 18.40
C LYS A 325 -23.87 26.19 18.85
N LEU A 326 -23.32 25.41 17.91
CA LEU A 326 -22.63 24.16 18.25
C LEU A 326 -21.37 24.45 19.09
N LEU A 327 -20.61 25.49 18.74
CA LEU A 327 -19.42 25.90 19.48
C LEU A 327 -19.78 26.38 20.89
N GLU A 328 -20.80 27.24 21.03
CA GLU A 328 -21.31 27.71 22.32
C GLU A 328 -21.79 26.55 23.19
N TRP A 329 -22.61 25.65 22.63
CA TRP A 329 -23.04 24.43 23.32
C TRP A 329 -21.86 23.57 23.76
N SER A 330 -20.84 23.41 22.92
CA SER A 330 -19.69 22.56 23.23
C SER A 330 -18.81 23.15 24.34
N ASN A 331 -18.69 24.49 24.39
CA ASN A 331 -17.98 25.21 25.45
C ASN A 331 -18.75 25.14 26.77
N ASN A 332 -20.07 25.35 26.76
CA ASN A 332 -20.91 25.28 27.95
C ASN A 332 -20.86 23.91 28.65
N HIS A 333 -20.49 22.84 27.91
CA HIS A 333 -20.40 21.48 28.43
C HIS A 333 -18.96 20.97 28.59
N ASP A 334 -17.95 21.83 28.46
CA ASP A 334 -16.52 21.48 28.58
C ASP A 334 -16.13 20.22 27.78
N LEU A 335 -16.59 20.14 26.52
CA LEU A 335 -16.50 18.89 25.73
C LEU A 335 -15.06 18.36 25.61
N VAL A 336 -14.05 19.24 25.51
CA VAL A 336 -12.64 18.84 25.47
C VAL A 336 -12.21 18.15 26.77
N LYS A 337 -12.64 18.66 27.92
CA LYS A 337 -12.35 18.06 29.24
C LYS A 337 -13.06 16.71 29.41
N LEU A 338 -14.26 16.54 28.84
CA LEU A 338 -14.96 15.25 28.84
C LEU A 338 -14.23 14.20 27.98
N LEU A 339 -13.64 14.59 26.85
CA LEU A 339 -12.96 13.68 25.93
C LEU A 339 -11.56 13.28 26.41
N PHE A 340 -10.80 14.21 26.96
CA PHE A 340 -9.38 14.04 27.28
C PHE A 340 -9.04 14.12 28.78
N GLY A 341 -10.04 14.38 29.64
CA GLY A 341 -9.87 14.49 31.10
C GLY A 341 -9.81 13.13 31.81
N GLN A 342 -10.27 13.08 33.07
CA GLN A 342 -10.08 11.91 33.95
C GLN A 342 -10.73 10.62 33.43
N LYS A 343 -11.83 10.71 32.67
CA LYS A 343 -12.51 9.55 32.08
C LYS A 343 -11.95 9.17 30.70
N ARG A 344 -10.77 9.64 30.29
CA ARG A 344 -10.22 9.36 28.96
C ARG A 344 -10.07 7.86 28.66
N HIS A 345 -10.24 7.50 27.39
CA HIS A 345 -10.01 6.13 26.89
C HIS A 345 -9.39 6.18 25.49
N PRO A 346 -8.42 5.30 25.14
CA PRO A 346 -7.73 5.32 23.84
C PRO A 346 -8.67 5.36 22.62
N LYS A 347 -9.73 4.54 22.64
CA LYS A 347 -10.76 4.51 21.58
C LYS A 347 -11.52 5.85 21.45
N ILE A 348 -11.81 6.53 22.57
CA ILE A 348 -12.47 7.85 22.54
C ILE A 348 -11.54 8.89 21.92
N ILE A 349 -10.26 8.90 22.31
CA ILE A 349 -9.24 9.80 21.76
C ILE A 349 -9.11 9.66 20.24
N GLN A 350 -8.99 8.43 19.74
CA GLN A 350 -8.91 8.15 18.30
C GLN A 350 -10.14 8.65 17.53
N MET A 351 -11.32 8.55 18.15
CA MET A 351 -12.57 8.97 17.54
C MET A 351 -12.79 10.49 17.65
N ALA A 352 -12.22 11.16 18.65
CA ALA A 352 -12.39 12.60 18.89
C ALA A 352 -11.77 13.50 17.81
N THR A 353 -10.97 12.96 16.89
CA THR A 353 -10.26 13.73 15.85
C THR A 353 -11.16 14.69 15.07
N SER A 354 -12.38 14.28 14.68
CA SER A 354 -13.23 15.16 13.84
C SER A 354 -13.80 16.33 14.64
N ILE A 355 -14.18 16.08 15.89
CA ILE A 355 -14.61 17.11 16.84
C ILE A 355 -13.48 18.11 17.06
N MET A 356 -12.25 17.62 17.28
CA MET A 356 -11.11 18.49 17.57
C MET A 356 -10.61 19.26 16.35
N LYS A 357 -10.71 18.68 15.15
CA LYS A 357 -10.51 19.42 13.90
C LYS A 357 -11.50 20.58 13.76
N PHE A 358 -12.75 20.42 14.18
CA PHE A 358 -13.71 21.52 14.20
C PHE A 358 -13.27 22.64 15.14
N PHE A 359 -12.93 22.33 16.39
CA PHE A 359 -12.44 23.33 17.34
C PHE A 359 -11.19 24.08 16.83
N ALA A 360 -10.25 23.35 16.23
CA ALA A 360 -9.07 23.92 15.60
C ALA A 360 -9.45 24.86 14.44
N GLN A 361 -10.34 24.42 13.53
CA GLN A 361 -10.82 25.24 12.41
C GLN A 361 -11.56 26.51 12.85
N GLN A 362 -12.28 26.46 13.98
CA GLN A 362 -12.92 27.63 14.59
C GLN A 362 -11.96 28.47 15.43
N GLN A 363 -10.69 28.09 15.54
CA GLN A 363 -9.65 28.78 16.33
C GLN A 363 -10.03 29.00 17.80
N THR A 364 -10.71 28.02 18.40
CA THR A 364 -11.27 28.12 19.76
C THR A 364 -10.51 27.31 20.80
N LEU A 365 -9.49 26.57 20.37
CA LEU A 365 -8.62 25.84 21.27
C LEU A 365 -7.74 26.82 22.05
N ASN A 366 -7.80 26.72 23.38
CA ASN A 366 -6.96 27.51 24.28
C ASN A 366 -5.77 26.68 24.82
N LYS A 367 -4.84 27.36 25.51
CA LYS A 367 -3.62 26.74 26.05
C LYS A 367 -3.93 25.62 27.06
N ASP A 368 -4.94 25.83 27.92
CA ASP A 368 -5.36 24.84 28.93
C ASP A 368 -5.88 23.55 28.30
N GLN A 369 -6.62 23.66 27.19
CA GLN A 369 -7.12 22.51 26.43
C GLN A 369 -5.97 21.76 25.73
N ILE A 370 -4.99 22.47 25.19
CA ILE A 370 -3.78 21.87 24.61
C ILE A 370 -2.99 21.13 25.70
N ASP A 371 -2.85 21.73 26.89
CA ASP A 371 -2.19 21.10 28.03
C ASP A 371 -2.91 19.85 28.49
N LEU A 372 -4.24 19.88 28.54
CA LEU A 372 -5.07 18.74 28.89
C LEU A 372 -4.88 17.58 27.90
N ILE A 373 -4.81 17.86 26.60
CA ILE A 373 -4.50 16.87 25.55
C ILE A 373 -3.06 16.36 25.70
N TRP A 374 -2.10 17.24 25.93
CA TRP A 374 -0.68 16.88 26.04
C TRP A 374 -0.40 16.02 27.27
N ASN A 375 -1.06 16.29 28.40
CA ASN A 375 -0.87 15.53 29.65
C ASN A 375 -1.26 14.04 29.52
N VAL A 376 -2.00 13.66 28.47
CA VAL A 376 -2.26 12.25 28.14
C VAL A 376 -0.98 11.52 27.71
N THR A 377 0.02 12.23 27.17
CA THR A 377 1.30 11.64 26.74
C THR A 377 2.15 11.13 27.90
N GLN A 378 1.93 11.62 29.12
CA GLN A 378 2.75 11.32 30.30
C GLN A 378 2.40 9.99 30.98
N GLU A 379 1.29 9.32 30.62
CA GLU A 379 0.86 8.08 31.28
C GLU A 379 1.60 6.85 30.75
N HIS A 380 1.46 6.59 29.44
CA HIS A 380 1.95 5.37 28.79
C HIS A 380 2.41 5.66 27.37
N ARG A 381 3.40 4.89 26.89
CA ARG A 381 3.98 5.05 25.54
C ARG A 381 2.94 4.96 24.41
N HIS A 382 1.99 4.04 24.51
CA HIS A 382 0.90 3.91 23.53
C HIS A 382 -0.02 5.15 23.52
N SER A 383 -0.32 5.73 24.69
CA SER A 383 -1.10 6.97 24.79
C SER A 383 -0.36 8.14 24.15
N ALA A 384 0.96 8.24 24.35
CA ALA A 384 1.78 9.24 23.68
C ALA A 384 1.72 9.12 22.15
N GLN A 385 1.86 7.91 21.61
CA GLN A 385 1.75 7.68 20.15
C GLN A 385 0.38 8.09 19.59
N LEU A 386 -0.72 7.78 20.29
CA LEU A 386 -2.05 8.20 19.87
C LEU A 386 -2.19 9.71 19.84
N ILE A 387 -1.70 10.39 20.86
CA ILE A 387 -1.78 11.85 20.98
C ILE A 387 -0.88 12.54 19.97
N TYR A 388 0.32 12.04 19.71
CA TYR A 388 1.20 12.57 18.67
C TYR A 388 0.59 12.44 17.27
N ASN A 389 -0.01 11.30 16.95
CA ASN A 389 -0.75 11.12 15.70
C ASN A 389 -1.96 12.07 15.64
N PHE A 390 -2.69 12.19 16.74
CA PHE A 390 -3.85 13.08 16.84
C PHE A 390 -3.45 14.57 16.68
N LEU A 391 -2.41 15.04 17.38
CA LEU A 391 -1.90 16.41 17.30
C LEU A 391 -1.38 16.73 15.90
N SER A 392 -0.69 15.78 15.26
CA SER A 392 -0.29 15.91 13.85
C SER A 392 -1.49 16.17 12.94
N GLN A 393 -2.59 15.43 13.12
CA GLN A 393 -3.78 15.55 12.28
C GLN A 393 -4.55 16.86 12.46
N ILE A 394 -4.48 17.48 13.63
CA ILE A 394 -5.15 18.77 13.88
C ILE A 394 -4.22 19.97 13.63
N SER A 395 -2.90 19.78 13.64
CA SER A 395 -1.90 20.86 13.58
C SER A 395 -2.06 21.79 12.38
N ILE A 396 -2.45 21.28 11.21
CA ILE A 396 -2.74 22.08 9.99
C ILE A 396 -3.92 23.06 10.13
N HIS A 397 -4.71 22.92 11.20
CA HIS A 397 -5.86 23.78 11.50
C HIS A 397 -5.67 24.64 12.76
N LEU A 398 -4.57 24.45 13.51
CA LEU A 398 -4.30 25.25 14.70
C LEU A 398 -3.92 26.69 14.32
N SER A 399 -4.18 27.64 15.23
CA SER A 399 -3.68 29.01 15.10
C SER A 399 -2.18 29.08 15.33
N GLU A 400 -1.55 30.17 14.89
CA GLU A 400 -0.12 30.40 15.05
C GLU A 400 0.33 30.39 16.50
N GLU A 401 -0.41 31.10 17.36
CA GLU A 401 -0.12 31.16 18.78
C GLU A 401 -0.15 29.76 19.43
N MET A 402 -1.09 28.91 19.04
CA MET A 402 -1.20 27.56 19.60
C MET A 402 -0.11 26.62 19.06
N MET A 403 0.29 26.76 17.81
CA MET A 403 1.40 26.01 17.23
C MET A 403 2.74 26.41 17.87
N GLU A 404 2.99 27.71 18.07
CA GLU A 404 4.19 28.21 18.75
C GLU A 404 4.20 27.79 20.22
N TYR A 405 3.06 27.84 20.91
CA TYR A 405 2.91 27.33 22.27
C TYR A 405 3.22 25.83 22.36
N LEU A 406 2.62 25.01 21.48
CA LEU A 406 2.85 23.56 21.48
C LEU A 406 4.34 23.24 21.23
N PHE A 407 4.98 23.97 20.31
CA PHE A 407 6.40 23.77 20.05
C PHE A 407 7.27 24.17 21.25
N THR A 408 7.20 25.43 21.68
CA THR A 408 8.10 26.00 22.71
C THR A 408 7.88 25.40 24.09
N GLN A 409 6.63 25.12 24.48
CA GLN A 409 6.33 24.64 25.82
C GLN A 409 6.33 23.13 25.95
N LYS A 410 6.08 22.39 24.85
CA LYS A 410 5.90 20.94 24.90
C LYS A 410 6.93 20.18 24.06
N ILE A 411 6.97 20.41 22.74
CA ILE A 411 7.82 19.64 21.81
C ILE A 411 9.32 19.90 22.06
N GLU A 412 9.72 21.15 22.27
CA GLU A 412 11.12 21.52 22.44
C GLU A 412 11.74 20.90 23.70
N LYS A 413 10.93 20.70 24.74
CA LYS A 413 11.30 20.17 26.05
C LYS A 413 11.31 18.63 26.12
N ILE A 414 10.99 17.94 25.03
CA ILE A 414 11.11 16.47 24.96
C ILE A 414 12.58 16.07 25.17
N GLN A 415 12.83 15.27 26.20
CA GLN A 415 14.17 14.79 26.57
C GLN A 415 14.55 13.54 25.78
N GLU A 416 13.63 12.57 25.69
CA GLU A 416 13.81 11.29 25.01
C GLU A 416 13.24 11.34 23.60
N TRP A 417 14.09 11.05 22.61
CA TRP A 417 13.73 11.06 21.20
C TRP A 417 13.81 9.64 20.64
N ASP A 418 12.64 9.06 20.40
CA ASP A 418 12.43 7.77 19.75
C ASP A 418 11.81 7.94 18.35
N GLU A 419 11.60 6.83 17.63
CA GLU A 419 10.97 6.84 16.30
C GLU A 419 9.61 7.58 16.28
N VAL A 420 8.79 7.40 17.34
CA VAL A 420 7.45 7.97 17.39
C VAL A 420 7.49 9.49 17.54
N THR A 421 8.32 10.00 18.46
CA THR A 421 8.52 11.44 18.67
C THR A 421 9.15 12.12 17.46
N ILE A 422 10.05 11.45 16.73
CA ILE A 422 10.63 11.97 15.48
C ILE A 422 9.58 12.05 14.37
N ASN A 423 8.77 11.00 14.18
CA ASN A 423 7.69 11.02 13.19
C ASN A 423 6.66 12.10 13.52
N PHE A 424 6.37 12.31 14.80
CA PHE A 424 5.55 13.42 15.26
C PHE A 424 6.15 14.77 14.88
N LEU A 425 7.41 15.02 15.21
CA LEU A 425 8.12 16.27 14.90
C LEU A 425 8.13 16.52 13.38
N GLY A 426 8.37 15.50 12.56
CA GLY A 426 8.34 15.61 11.10
C GLY A 426 6.95 15.97 10.57
N ASN A 427 5.89 15.30 11.03
CA ASN A 427 4.51 15.60 10.62
C ASN A 427 4.05 16.99 11.08
N PHE A 428 4.44 17.39 12.29
CA PHE A 428 4.17 18.71 12.84
C PHE A 428 4.89 19.81 12.05
N THR A 429 6.15 19.57 11.69
CA THR A 429 6.95 20.49 10.86
C THR A 429 6.37 20.66 9.46
N ASN A 430 5.89 19.57 8.85
CA ASN A 430 5.21 19.65 7.57
C ASN A 430 3.91 20.47 7.66
N SER A 431 3.16 20.30 8.75
CA SER A 431 1.94 21.07 8.97
C SER A 431 2.22 22.56 9.19
N ALA A 432 3.31 22.91 9.88
CA ALA A 432 3.77 24.28 10.01
C ALA A 432 4.19 24.89 8.66
N LEU A 433 4.88 24.12 7.80
CA LEU A 433 5.24 24.54 6.44
C LEU A 433 4.01 24.86 5.60
N ILE A 434 2.99 23.99 5.63
CA ILE A 434 1.73 24.19 4.89
C ILE A 434 0.97 25.42 5.42
N GLN A 435 1.02 25.71 6.72
CA GLN A 435 0.41 26.91 7.30
C GLN A 435 1.19 28.18 6.94
N GLN A 436 2.52 28.13 6.89
CA GLN A 436 3.34 29.27 6.45
C GLN A 436 2.95 29.77 5.04
N ARG A 437 2.55 28.86 4.15
CA ARG A 437 2.01 29.23 2.84
C ARG A 437 0.73 30.05 2.93
N LYS A 438 -0.13 29.79 3.93
CA LYS A 438 -1.40 30.50 4.11
C LYS A 438 -1.20 31.86 4.78
N THR A 439 -0.22 31.94 5.68
CA THR A 439 0.02 33.09 6.54
C THR A 439 1.52 33.27 6.69
N HIS A 440 2.09 34.32 6.05
CA HIS A 440 3.52 34.62 6.05
C HIS A 440 4.17 34.74 7.45
N SER A 441 3.36 34.87 8.50
CA SER A 441 3.79 35.01 9.90
C SER A 441 4.48 33.76 10.48
N PHE A 442 4.15 32.55 10.02
CA PHE A 442 4.70 31.28 10.55
C PHE A 442 6.17 31.00 10.23
N GLN A 443 6.84 31.90 9.51
CA GLN A 443 8.24 31.78 9.13
C GLN A 443 9.15 31.54 10.35
N LYS A 444 8.86 32.24 11.46
CA LYS A 444 9.63 32.11 12.71
C LYS A 444 9.52 30.69 13.28
N LEU A 445 8.30 30.16 13.43
CA LEU A 445 8.08 28.82 13.97
C LEU A 445 8.75 27.73 13.11
N PHE A 446 8.59 27.81 11.79
CA PHE A 446 9.21 26.86 10.88
C PHE A 446 10.75 26.88 10.99
N SER A 447 11.35 28.07 11.10
CA SER A 447 12.80 28.18 11.31
C SER A 447 13.27 27.53 12.61
N LEU A 448 12.50 27.66 13.70
CA LEU A 448 12.81 27.00 14.98
C LEU A 448 12.71 25.47 14.89
N LEU A 449 11.69 24.97 14.18
CA LEU A 449 11.50 23.54 13.95
C LEU A 449 12.64 22.92 13.14
N ILE A 450 13.04 23.57 12.05
CA ILE A 450 14.18 23.14 11.24
C ILE A 450 15.47 23.16 12.06
N ASN A 451 15.70 24.21 12.85
CA ASN A 451 16.86 24.30 13.73
C ASN A 451 16.85 23.17 14.78
N LYS A 452 15.68 22.83 15.35
CA LYS A 452 15.57 21.72 16.31
C LYS A 452 15.88 20.38 15.65
N ILE A 453 15.32 20.09 14.48
CA ILE A 453 15.62 18.86 13.73
C ILE A 453 17.13 18.80 13.41
N TRP A 454 17.72 19.92 13.00
CA TRP A 454 19.15 20.02 12.72
C TRP A 454 20.03 19.77 13.96
N LEU A 455 19.65 20.31 15.12
CA LEU A 455 20.33 20.03 16.39
C LEU A 455 20.24 18.55 16.76
N LEU A 456 19.11 17.90 16.51
CA LEU A 456 18.95 16.46 16.73
C LEU A 456 19.84 15.65 15.78
N ILE A 457 19.94 15.99 14.49
CA ILE A 457 20.85 15.27 13.57
C ILE A 457 22.31 15.29 14.06
N ASN A 458 22.73 16.38 14.71
CA ASN A 458 24.10 16.55 15.22
C ASN A 458 24.35 15.97 16.61
N ARG A 459 23.33 15.43 17.29
CA ARG A 459 23.48 14.80 18.61
C ARG A 459 24.13 13.43 18.46
N LYS A 460 25.25 13.23 19.15
CA LYS A 460 26.01 11.97 19.14
C LYS A 460 25.35 10.87 19.97
N ASP A 461 24.52 11.25 20.93
CA ASP A 461 23.85 10.37 21.90
C ASP A 461 22.55 9.73 21.38
N LEU A 462 22.08 10.13 20.19
CA LEU A 462 20.90 9.55 19.57
C LEU A 462 21.18 8.19 18.92
N ASP A 463 20.24 7.26 19.11
CA ASP A 463 20.25 5.95 18.46
C ASP A 463 20.30 6.09 16.92
N TYR A 464 21.08 5.22 16.29
CA TYR A 464 21.31 5.23 14.85
C TYR A 464 20.00 5.07 14.04
N ASN A 465 19.07 4.23 14.49
CA ASN A 465 17.77 4.06 13.84
C ASN A 465 16.95 5.35 13.93
N VAL A 466 16.96 6.02 15.08
CA VAL A 466 16.28 7.31 15.26
C VAL A 466 16.84 8.38 14.31
N LYS A 467 18.16 8.38 14.09
CA LYS A 467 18.80 9.25 13.08
C LYS A 467 18.39 8.91 11.65
N ILE A 468 18.15 7.64 11.31
CA ILE A 468 17.58 7.25 10.01
C ILE A 468 16.19 7.86 9.84
N TYR A 469 15.30 7.72 10.83
CA TYR A 469 13.97 8.32 10.78
C TYR A 469 14.02 9.86 10.69
N LEU A 470 14.95 10.51 11.39
CA LEU A 470 15.20 11.94 11.27
C LEU A 470 15.55 12.33 9.85
N LYS A 471 16.49 11.59 9.23
CA LYS A 471 16.90 11.79 7.84
C LYS A 471 15.70 11.65 6.90
N GLU A 472 14.93 10.57 7.00
CA GLU A 472 13.76 10.33 6.12
C GLU A 472 12.72 11.45 6.24
N ASN A 473 12.45 11.92 7.46
CA ASN A 473 11.55 13.05 7.68
C ASN A 473 12.09 14.34 7.05
N PHE A 474 13.40 14.59 7.11
CA PHE A 474 14.04 15.74 6.47
C PHE A 474 14.00 15.66 4.94
N GLU A 475 14.26 14.49 4.37
CA GLU A 475 14.16 14.26 2.92
C GLU A 475 12.73 14.45 2.41
N ARG A 476 11.71 14.11 3.21
CA ARG A 476 10.31 14.41 2.89
C ARG A 476 10.07 15.92 2.84
N LEU A 477 10.57 16.67 3.83
CA LEU A 477 10.42 18.14 3.87
C LEU A 477 11.08 18.81 2.65
N PHE A 478 12.22 18.32 2.18
CA PHE A 478 12.90 18.89 1.00
C PHE A 478 12.06 18.75 -0.27
N LYS A 479 11.28 17.68 -0.40
CA LYS A 479 10.45 17.41 -1.58
C LYS A 479 9.21 18.29 -1.66
N GLU A 480 8.84 18.95 -0.56
CA GLU A 480 7.73 19.89 -0.56
C GLU A 480 8.11 21.12 -1.38
N LYS A 481 7.23 21.50 -2.33
CA LYS A 481 7.49 22.63 -3.25
C LYS A 481 7.64 23.94 -2.49
N GLU A 482 7.02 24.02 -1.33
CA GLU A 482 6.98 25.16 -0.43
C GLU A 482 8.28 25.36 0.37
N PHE A 483 9.22 24.41 0.30
CA PHE A 483 10.47 24.51 1.02
C PHE A 483 11.38 25.61 0.42
N GLU A 484 11.33 26.81 1.01
CA GLU A 484 11.96 28.02 0.46
C GLU A 484 13.47 27.89 0.24
N ASP A 485 13.97 28.54 -0.82
CA ASP A 485 15.39 28.55 -1.19
C ASP A 485 16.32 29.04 -0.07
N LYS A 486 15.88 30.00 0.75
CA LYS A 486 16.66 30.50 1.89
C LYS A 486 16.98 29.39 2.89
N TYR A 487 16.04 28.47 3.13
CA TYR A 487 16.23 27.35 4.04
C TYR A 487 17.11 26.28 3.41
N ARG A 488 16.94 26.03 2.10
CA ARG A 488 17.82 25.13 1.34
C ARG A 488 19.27 25.59 1.45
N GLU A 489 19.53 26.88 1.23
CA GLU A 489 20.87 27.45 1.29
C GLU A 489 21.49 27.40 2.70
N ALA A 490 20.72 27.74 3.73
CA ALA A 490 21.17 27.64 5.12
C ALA A 490 21.50 26.20 5.54
N ILE A 491 20.68 25.23 5.12
CA ILE A 491 20.90 23.80 5.39
C ILE A 491 22.09 23.27 4.59
N LEU A 492 22.21 23.59 3.30
CA LEU A 492 23.35 23.22 2.48
C LEU A 492 24.66 23.75 3.09
N THR A 493 24.67 24.99 3.54
CA THR A 493 25.83 25.59 4.23
C THR A 493 26.16 24.83 5.52
N SER A 494 25.14 24.44 6.29
CA SER A 494 25.31 23.69 7.54
C SER A 494 25.79 22.25 7.29
N LEU A 495 25.27 21.58 6.26
CA LEU A 495 25.73 20.27 5.79
C LEU A 495 27.20 20.34 5.38
N LEU A 496 27.61 21.36 4.62
CA LEU A 496 29.01 21.55 4.24
C LEU A 496 29.91 21.76 5.44
N LEU A 497 29.47 22.55 6.42
CA LEU A 497 30.22 22.75 7.65
C LEU A 497 30.43 21.43 8.41
N ASN A 498 29.46 20.52 8.39
CA ASN A 498 29.62 19.18 8.94
C ASN A 498 30.58 18.31 8.13
N ILE A 499 30.54 18.38 6.79
CA ILE A 499 31.53 17.71 5.93
C ILE A 499 32.95 18.21 6.27
N LYS A 500 33.11 19.52 6.41
CA LYS A 500 34.40 20.13 6.80
C LYS A 500 34.90 19.68 8.17
N LYS A 501 33.98 19.41 9.09
CA LYS A 501 34.27 18.96 10.46
C LYS A 501 34.36 17.45 10.60
N HIS A 502 34.20 16.69 9.51
CA HIS A 502 34.16 15.21 9.53
C HIS A 502 33.08 14.64 10.46
N ASN A 503 31.97 15.38 10.64
CA ASN A 503 30.93 15.04 11.62
C ASN A 503 29.69 14.43 10.95
N GLU A 504 29.25 13.25 11.43
CA GLU A 504 28.01 12.57 11.00
C GLU A 504 27.87 12.41 9.46
N ILE A 505 28.99 12.20 8.77
CA ILE A 505 29.09 12.18 7.30
C ILE A 505 28.12 11.21 6.63
N ILE A 506 27.89 10.06 7.28
CA ILE A 506 26.98 9.01 6.82
C ILE A 506 25.55 9.56 6.63
N PHE A 507 25.13 10.52 7.46
CA PHE A 507 23.83 11.17 7.36
C PHE A 507 23.87 12.41 6.48
N VAL A 508 24.94 13.20 6.61
CA VAL A 508 25.12 14.48 5.92
C VAL A 508 25.22 14.31 4.40
N ILE A 509 25.99 13.33 3.90
CA ILE A 509 26.16 13.10 2.46
C ILE A 509 24.82 12.74 1.78
N PRO A 510 24.06 11.74 2.26
CA PRO A 510 22.75 11.44 1.68
C PRO A 510 21.77 12.60 1.77
N LEU A 511 21.73 13.34 2.88
CA LEU A 511 20.88 14.54 3.00
C LEU A 511 21.26 15.63 2.00
N PHE A 512 22.56 15.87 1.83
CA PHE A 512 23.06 16.82 0.83
C PHE A 512 22.63 16.39 -0.57
N LYS A 513 22.82 15.12 -0.91
CA LYS A 513 22.37 14.55 -2.19
C LYS A 513 20.87 14.74 -2.40
N SER A 514 20.06 14.34 -1.42
CA SER A 514 18.59 14.44 -1.48
C SER A 514 18.12 15.89 -1.62
N LEU A 515 18.75 16.84 -0.93
CA LEU A 515 18.45 18.27 -1.04
C LEU A 515 18.81 18.82 -2.43
N ILE A 516 19.98 18.48 -2.96
CA ILE A 516 20.38 18.89 -4.32
C ILE A 516 19.40 18.35 -5.37
N GLN A 517 18.92 17.12 -5.20
CA GLN A 517 17.96 16.51 -6.13
C GLN A 517 16.59 17.22 -6.17
N THR A 518 16.30 18.11 -5.22
CA THR A 518 15.06 18.91 -5.21
C THR A 518 15.15 20.18 -6.07
N TYR A 519 16.35 20.56 -6.52
CA TYR A 519 16.51 21.62 -7.51
C TYR A 519 16.19 21.11 -8.92
N PRO A 520 15.69 21.96 -9.84
CA PRO A 520 15.39 21.57 -11.21
C PRO A 520 16.63 21.10 -11.98
N ASN A 521 16.43 20.09 -12.82
CA ASN A 521 17.43 19.65 -13.78
C ASN A 521 17.58 20.67 -14.92
N GLU A 522 18.76 20.80 -15.52
CA GLU A 522 18.99 21.74 -16.64
C GLU A 522 18.04 21.50 -17.82
N LYS A 523 17.61 20.25 -18.04
CA LYS A 523 16.73 19.86 -19.15
C LYS A 523 15.26 20.27 -18.97
N THR A 524 14.84 20.71 -17.78
CA THR A 524 13.43 20.93 -17.44
C THR A 524 13.00 22.41 -17.43
N ILE A 525 13.90 23.34 -17.76
CA ILE A 525 13.67 24.77 -17.54
C ILE A 525 13.07 25.41 -18.80
N PHE A 526 11.76 25.66 -18.77
CA PHE A 526 11.08 26.54 -19.73
C PHE A 526 10.92 27.98 -19.20
N PHE A 527 11.16 28.23 -17.91
CA PHE A 527 11.08 29.56 -17.29
C PHE A 527 12.34 29.84 -16.46
N SER A 528 13.12 30.81 -16.92
CA SER A 528 14.35 31.31 -16.31
C SER A 528 14.06 31.96 -14.95
N PHE A 529 14.74 31.51 -13.89
CA PHE A 529 15.20 32.27 -12.68
C PHE A 529 15.60 31.31 -11.53
N GLU A 530 15.19 30.04 -11.56
CA GLU A 530 15.51 29.06 -10.51
C GLU A 530 16.94 28.51 -10.61
N LYS A 531 17.62 28.34 -9.46
CA LYS A 531 18.94 27.70 -9.37
C LYS A 531 18.81 26.23 -9.81
N THR A 532 19.63 25.79 -10.77
CA THR A 532 19.67 24.39 -11.24
C THR A 532 20.55 23.53 -10.33
N GLN A 533 20.35 22.20 -10.33
CA GLN A 533 21.24 21.27 -9.61
C GLN A 533 22.72 21.53 -9.92
N LYS A 534 23.04 21.73 -11.20
CA LYS A 534 24.40 22.02 -11.69
C LYS A 534 24.93 23.35 -11.15
N SER A 535 24.14 24.44 -11.24
CA SER A 535 24.57 25.75 -10.73
C SER A 535 24.84 25.76 -9.22
N VAL A 536 24.06 25.01 -8.44
CA VAL A 536 24.24 24.90 -6.99
C VAL A 536 25.52 24.12 -6.66
N ILE A 537 25.75 22.99 -7.33
CA ILE A 537 26.96 22.19 -7.14
C ILE A 537 28.21 22.99 -7.54
N GLU A 538 28.20 23.66 -8.68
CA GLU A 538 29.32 24.48 -9.16
C GLU A 538 29.59 25.67 -8.23
N TYR A 539 28.55 26.30 -7.69
CA TYR A 539 28.68 27.35 -6.67
C TYR A 539 29.45 26.85 -5.44
N TYR A 540 29.06 25.71 -4.87
CA TYR A 540 29.73 25.16 -3.69
C TYR A 540 31.10 24.56 -3.99
N GLN A 541 31.32 24.04 -5.19
CA GLN A 541 32.66 23.66 -5.61
C GLN A 541 33.59 24.89 -5.66
N ASN A 542 33.16 25.98 -6.28
CA ASN A 542 33.98 27.19 -6.43
C ASN A 542 34.18 27.94 -5.11
N LYS A 543 33.17 27.99 -4.25
CA LYS A 543 33.22 28.72 -2.98
C LYS A 543 33.89 27.94 -1.85
N ASN A 544 33.70 26.61 -1.81
CA ASN A 544 34.06 25.80 -0.66
C ASN A 544 35.03 24.65 -0.98
N ASN A 545 35.42 24.45 -2.25
CA ASN A 545 36.22 23.30 -2.68
C ASN A 545 35.58 21.97 -2.24
N LEU A 546 34.31 21.77 -2.59
CA LEU A 546 33.50 20.62 -2.18
C LEU A 546 34.21 19.26 -2.36
N ILE A 547 34.87 19.06 -3.51
CA ILE A 547 35.66 17.84 -3.77
C ILE A 547 36.75 17.64 -2.72
N GLN A 548 37.53 18.68 -2.43
CA GLN A 548 38.62 18.62 -1.46
C GLN A 548 38.10 18.26 -0.06
N MET A 549 36.96 18.84 0.34
CA MET A 549 36.35 18.54 1.64
C MET A 549 35.98 17.06 1.79
N ILE A 550 35.48 16.43 0.72
CA ILE A 550 35.15 14.99 0.73
C ILE A 550 36.42 14.14 0.72
N LEU A 551 37.47 14.57 0.01
CA LEU A 551 38.77 13.89 0.01
C LEU A 551 39.42 13.92 1.39
N ASP A 552 39.46 15.10 2.02
CA ASP A 552 39.96 15.29 3.38
C ASP A 552 39.19 14.41 4.38
N ASP A 553 37.88 14.24 4.17
CA ASP A 553 37.05 13.35 4.96
C ASP A 553 37.39 11.87 4.77
N ILE A 554 37.59 11.40 3.54
CA ILE A 554 38.05 10.04 3.26
C ILE A 554 39.40 9.77 3.94
N ILE A 555 40.32 10.72 3.85
CA ILE A 555 41.65 10.64 4.48
C ILE A 555 41.51 10.56 6.00
N THR A 556 40.74 11.45 6.60
CA THR A 556 40.50 11.49 8.05
C THR A 556 39.85 10.20 8.54
N PHE A 557 38.80 9.75 7.87
CA PHE A 557 38.09 8.51 8.21
C PHE A 557 38.99 7.27 8.14
N ARG A 558 39.91 7.19 7.18
CA ARG A 558 40.92 6.11 7.15
C ARG A 558 41.91 6.20 8.29
N ASN A 559 42.39 7.39 8.61
CA ASN A 559 43.34 7.57 9.69
C ASN A 559 42.72 7.18 11.03
N GLU A 560 41.43 7.51 11.23
CA GLU A 560 40.63 7.02 12.37
C GLU A 560 40.49 5.49 12.34
N ALA A 561 40.20 4.90 11.19
CA ALA A 561 40.15 3.45 11.03
C ALA A 561 41.47 2.76 11.42
N LEU A 562 42.60 3.28 10.93
CA LEU A 562 43.93 2.77 11.25
C LEU A 562 44.25 2.93 12.74
N LYS A 563 43.86 4.06 13.34
CA LYS A 563 44.03 4.30 14.78
C LYS A 563 43.22 3.29 15.58
N TYR A 564 41.95 3.08 15.24
CA TYR A 564 41.07 2.10 15.88
C TYR A 564 41.61 0.66 15.77
N ILE A 565 42.12 0.28 14.60
CA ILE A 565 42.74 -1.03 14.37
C ILE A 565 43.97 -1.23 15.28
N LYS A 566 44.81 -0.19 15.39
CA LYS A 566 46.00 -0.22 16.26
C LYS A 566 45.63 -0.31 17.74
N GLU A 567 44.68 0.51 18.19
CA GLU A 567 44.25 0.58 19.60
C GLU A 567 43.57 -0.73 20.04
N ASN A 568 42.74 -1.33 19.19
CA ASN A 568 42.04 -2.58 19.47
C ASN A 568 42.83 -3.84 19.10
N LYS A 569 44.09 -3.69 18.67
CA LYS A 569 44.98 -4.80 18.27
C LYS A 569 44.34 -5.77 17.27
N ILE A 570 43.54 -5.25 16.34
CA ILE A 570 42.82 -6.06 15.36
C ILE A 570 43.82 -6.67 14.36
N ASN A 571 43.89 -7.99 14.30
CA ASN A 571 44.74 -8.69 13.35
C ASN A 571 44.10 -8.73 11.96
N LEU A 572 44.41 -7.74 11.12
CA LEU A 572 43.92 -7.65 9.74
C LEU A 572 44.22 -8.91 8.91
N LYS A 573 45.34 -9.60 9.18
CA LYS A 573 45.73 -10.81 8.44
C LYS A 573 44.82 -12.01 8.73
N GLU A 574 44.17 -12.05 9.89
CA GLU A 574 43.17 -13.08 10.23
C GLU A 574 41.79 -12.77 9.63
N MET A 575 41.43 -11.49 9.55
CA MET A 575 40.18 -11.06 8.89
C MET A 575 40.18 -11.37 7.39
N ILE A 576 41.33 -11.18 6.71
CA ILE A 576 41.50 -11.43 5.27
C ILE A 576 41.53 -12.95 4.95
N LYS A 577 41.99 -13.80 5.88
CA LYS A 577 42.09 -15.26 5.65
C LYS A 577 40.78 -16.02 5.87
N GLY A 578 39.84 -15.45 6.61
CA GLY A 578 38.52 -16.05 6.83
C GLY A 578 37.59 -15.75 5.66
N GLY A 579 37.73 -16.47 4.54
CA GLY A 579 36.98 -16.32 3.27
C GLY A 579 35.44 -16.48 3.34
N ASN A 580 34.82 -16.27 4.50
CA ASN A 580 33.39 -16.36 4.76
C ASN A 580 32.83 -15.00 5.22
N GLY A 581 32.97 -13.93 4.41
CA GLY A 581 32.26 -12.66 4.63
C GLY A 581 32.62 -11.89 5.91
N LYS A 582 33.75 -12.19 6.55
CA LYS A 582 34.20 -11.47 7.77
C LYS A 582 34.82 -10.10 7.49
N GLU A 583 35.12 -9.77 6.23
CA GLU A 583 35.64 -8.46 5.85
C GLU A 583 34.62 -7.32 6.08
N ASP A 584 33.32 -7.63 6.10
CA ASP A 584 32.23 -6.67 6.37
C ASP A 584 32.07 -6.31 7.86
N GLN A 585 32.91 -6.85 8.76
CA GLN A 585 32.76 -6.70 10.21
C GLN A 585 33.55 -5.54 10.83
N LEU A 586 34.39 -4.84 10.08
CA LEU A 586 35.08 -3.65 10.61
C LEU A 586 34.06 -2.51 10.73
N ILE A 587 33.40 -2.44 11.89
CA ILE A 587 32.44 -1.40 12.21
C ILE A 587 33.18 -0.30 12.98
N LEU A 588 33.41 0.81 12.29
CA LEU A 588 33.83 2.07 12.91
C LEU A 588 32.57 2.86 13.20
N HIS A 589 32.56 3.61 14.31
CA HIS A 589 31.52 4.53 14.78
C HIS A 589 30.23 4.57 13.93
N ASN A 590 29.07 4.28 14.54
CA ASN A 590 27.71 4.33 13.93
C ASN A 590 27.21 3.02 13.27
N HIS A 591 27.63 1.85 13.76
CA HIS A 591 27.05 0.53 13.42
C HIS A 591 27.09 0.09 11.93
N LEU A 592 27.63 0.91 11.02
CA LEU A 592 27.82 0.54 9.61
C LEU A 592 29.22 -0.03 9.33
N PRO A 593 29.31 -1.05 8.45
CA PRO A 593 30.60 -1.54 7.95
C PRO A 593 31.45 -0.45 7.30
N TYR A 594 32.77 -0.50 7.52
CA TYR A 594 33.74 0.41 6.93
C TYR A 594 33.61 0.52 5.41
N LEU A 595 33.44 -0.62 4.72
CA LEU A 595 33.28 -0.67 3.27
C LEU A 595 32.03 0.08 2.81
N THR A 596 30.90 -0.06 3.51
CA THR A 596 29.67 0.68 3.22
C THR A 596 29.88 2.19 3.37
N GLN A 597 30.61 2.62 4.40
CA GLN A 597 30.90 4.02 4.64
C GLN A 597 31.83 4.63 3.58
N ILE A 598 32.79 3.86 3.07
CA ILE A 598 33.62 4.26 1.91
C ILE A 598 32.76 4.35 0.65
N GLN A 599 31.90 3.38 0.42
CA GLN A 599 31.03 3.34 -0.76
C GLN A 599 30.08 4.56 -0.81
N ILE A 600 29.52 4.99 0.34
CA ILE A 600 28.69 6.20 0.42
C ILE A 600 29.45 7.45 -0.08
N ARG A 601 30.73 7.59 0.30
CA ARG A 601 31.58 8.73 -0.09
C ARG A 601 31.96 8.68 -1.58
N LEU A 602 32.34 7.51 -2.09
CA LEU A 602 32.63 7.33 -3.53
C LEU A 602 31.40 7.59 -4.39
N ASN A 603 30.23 7.04 -4.00
CA ASN A 603 28.96 7.28 -4.69
C ASN A 603 28.56 8.76 -4.67
N PHE A 604 28.99 9.53 -3.67
CA PHE A 604 28.76 10.96 -3.63
C PHE A 604 29.62 11.72 -4.64
N PHE A 605 30.90 11.37 -4.82
CA PHE A 605 31.69 11.91 -5.93
C PHE A 605 31.05 11.63 -7.28
N GLN A 606 30.59 10.39 -7.49
CA GLN A 606 29.92 10.01 -8.73
C GLN A 606 28.65 10.84 -8.95
N PHE A 607 27.86 11.07 -7.90
CA PHE A 607 26.68 11.92 -7.95
C PHE A 607 27.02 13.36 -8.37
N LEU A 608 28.04 13.98 -7.76
CA LEU A 608 28.46 15.34 -8.10
C LEU A 608 28.93 15.43 -9.56
N HIS A 609 29.73 14.47 -10.00
CA HIS A 609 30.24 14.41 -11.38
C HIS A 609 29.13 14.24 -12.41
N ASN A 610 28.17 13.35 -12.16
CA ASN A 610 27.07 13.08 -13.09
C ASN A 610 26.16 14.30 -13.29
N ILE A 611 26.12 15.24 -12.33
CA ILE A 611 25.34 16.48 -12.45
C ILE A 611 26.19 17.59 -13.09
N SER A 612 27.47 17.73 -12.73
CA SER A 612 28.38 18.69 -13.34
C SER A 612 29.70 18.07 -13.74
N ASN A 613 29.96 18.09 -15.05
CA ASN A 613 31.24 17.70 -15.65
C ASN A 613 32.41 18.60 -15.19
N GLN A 614 32.13 19.79 -14.65
CA GLN A 614 33.16 20.68 -14.13
C GLN A 614 33.65 20.24 -12.75
N VAL A 615 32.76 19.67 -11.93
CA VAL A 615 33.06 19.17 -10.59
C VAL A 615 33.63 17.76 -10.71
N THR A 616 34.93 17.70 -10.99
CA THR A 616 35.71 16.47 -11.18
C THR A 616 36.97 16.49 -10.32
N PRO A 617 37.34 15.36 -9.68
CA PRO A 617 38.63 15.23 -9.03
C PRO A 617 39.77 15.57 -9.99
N THR A 618 40.79 16.26 -9.49
CA THR A 618 42.02 16.57 -10.22
C THR A 618 42.90 15.31 -10.35
N LEU A 619 43.94 15.38 -11.19
CA LEU A 619 44.92 14.30 -11.30
C LEU A 619 45.59 14.01 -9.94
N GLN A 620 45.88 15.05 -9.17
CA GLN A 620 46.48 14.92 -7.85
C GLN A 620 45.54 14.21 -6.87
N ASP A 621 44.25 14.53 -6.91
CA ASP A 621 43.23 13.86 -6.09
C ASP A 621 43.15 12.36 -6.41
N ILE A 622 43.12 12.01 -7.71
CA ILE A 622 43.10 10.61 -8.15
C ILE A 622 44.38 9.87 -7.73
N GLN A 623 45.54 10.53 -7.74
CA GLN A 623 46.79 9.94 -7.24
C GLN A 623 46.72 9.63 -5.74
N VAL A 624 46.17 10.55 -4.95
CA VAL A 624 45.96 10.35 -3.50
C VAL A 624 45.02 9.18 -3.26
N LEU A 625 43.87 9.14 -3.95
CA LEU A 625 42.91 8.04 -3.85
C LEU A 625 43.50 6.71 -4.33
N TRP A 626 44.31 6.72 -5.39
CA TRP A 626 45.00 5.53 -5.89
C TRP A 626 45.94 4.96 -4.83
N ASN A 627 46.78 5.80 -4.24
CA ASN A 627 47.66 5.37 -3.15
C ASN A 627 46.85 4.79 -1.97
N PHE A 628 45.75 5.45 -1.62
CA PHE A 628 44.87 5.05 -0.52
C PHE A 628 44.20 3.69 -0.75
N PHE A 629 43.60 3.48 -1.93
CA PHE A 629 42.75 2.32 -2.19
C PHE A 629 43.47 1.16 -2.87
N MET A 630 44.51 1.43 -3.67
CA MET A 630 45.23 0.39 -4.42
C MET A 630 46.55 0.01 -3.80
N GLU A 631 47.37 1.00 -3.42
CA GLU A 631 48.74 0.75 -2.92
C GLU A 631 48.74 0.40 -1.43
N ASN A 632 47.90 1.07 -0.63
CA ASN A 632 47.83 0.90 0.82
C ASN A 632 46.39 0.72 1.36
N PRO A 633 45.58 -0.22 0.84
CA PRO A 633 44.22 -0.45 1.34
C PRO A 633 44.21 -0.97 2.78
N ILE A 634 43.16 -0.63 3.54
CA ILE A 634 42.89 -1.27 4.84
C ILE A 634 42.33 -2.69 4.65
N LEU A 635 41.37 -2.84 3.73
CA LEU A 635 40.70 -4.10 3.40
C LEU A 635 40.78 -4.32 1.88
N ASP A 636 40.88 -5.57 1.43
CA ASP A 636 40.96 -5.86 -0.01
C ASP A 636 39.68 -5.47 -0.76
N GLY A 637 38.50 -5.53 -0.11
CA GLY A 637 37.24 -4.99 -0.65
C GLY A 637 37.30 -3.50 -1.02
N CYS A 638 38.21 -2.71 -0.43
CA CYS A 638 38.40 -1.30 -0.80
C CYS A 638 38.93 -1.14 -2.24
N LYS A 639 39.79 -2.06 -2.69
CA LYS A 639 40.30 -2.06 -4.07
C LYS A 639 39.14 -2.26 -5.05
N VAL A 640 38.26 -3.21 -4.75
CA VAL A 640 37.09 -3.53 -5.59
C VAL A 640 36.18 -2.31 -5.73
N LEU A 641 35.75 -1.72 -4.60
CA LEU A 641 34.88 -0.55 -4.61
C LEU A 641 35.49 0.64 -5.38
N PHE A 642 36.79 0.87 -5.22
CA PHE A 642 37.48 1.96 -5.91
C PHE A 642 37.59 1.72 -7.42
N LEU A 643 37.93 0.50 -7.85
CA LEU A 643 38.00 0.15 -9.27
C LEU A 643 36.64 0.27 -9.95
N GLU A 644 35.57 -0.23 -9.30
CA GLU A 644 34.20 -0.09 -9.80
C GLU A 644 33.80 1.38 -9.93
N TRP A 645 34.09 2.18 -8.89
CA TRP A 645 33.80 3.61 -8.90
C TRP A 645 34.55 4.33 -10.04
N ILE A 646 35.86 4.10 -10.21
CA ILE A 646 36.63 4.76 -11.30
C ILE A 646 36.12 4.34 -12.68
N ILE A 647 35.73 3.08 -12.88
CA ILE A 647 35.17 2.62 -14.16
C ILE A 647 33.85 3.33 -14.49
N SER A 648 33.07 3.67 -13.46
CA SER A 648 31.79 4.37 -13.61
C SER A 648 31.94 5.88 -13.83
N PHE A 649 33.15 6.41 -13.66
CA PHE A 649 33.50 7.82 -13.80
C PHE A 649 33.94 8.10 -15.25
N GLU A 650 33.63 9.28 -15.80
CA GLU A 650 34.15 9.73 -17.10
C GLU A 650 35.31 10.73 -16.90
N PRO A 651 36.56 10.24 -16.75
CA PRO A 651 37.69 11.09 -16.44
C PRO A 651 38.11 12.01 -17.59
N LYS A 652 38.73 13.14 -17.22
CA LYS A 652 39.45 14.02 -18.15
C LYS A 652 40.65 13.29 -18.79
N ASN A 653 41.09 13.77 -19.95
CA ASN A 653 42.13 13.12 -20.76
C ASN A 653 43.42 12.81 -19.99
N GLU A 654 43.89 13.75 -19.17
CA GLU A 654 45.12 13.60 -18.37
C GLU A 654 45.01 12.46 -17.34
N ILE A 655 43.82 12.27 -16.76
CA ILE A 655 43.54 11.21 -15.80
C ILE A 655 43.46 9.85 -16.52
N ILE A 656 42.91 9.81 -17.74
CA ILE A 656 42.83 8.59 -18.55
C ILE A 656 44.23 8.03 -18.84
N ASP A 657 45.16 8.87 -19.29
CA ASP A 657 46.54 8.42 -19.56
C ASP A 657 47.22 7.91 -18.28
N PHE A 658 47.07 8.61 -17.15
CA PHE A 658 47.60 8.17 -15.85
C PHE A 658 47.03 6.81 -15.40
N LEU A 659 45.71 6.65 -15.42
CA LEU A 659 45.03 5.42 -15.00
C LEU A 659 45.37 4.25 -15.92
N PHE A 660 45.56 4.51 -17.22
CA PHE A 660 46.00 3.48 -18.15
C PHE A 660 47.45 3.04 -17.91
N GLU A 661 48.37 3.95 -17.59
CA GLU A 661 49.72 3.59 -17.17
C GLU A 661 49.72 2.76 -15.88
N LYS A 662 48.84 3.07 -14.92
CA LYS A 662 48.64 2.23 -13.73
C LYS A 662 48.04 0.85 -14.10
N ALA A 663 47.07 0.79 -15.01
CA ALA A 663 46.50 -0.47 -15.51
C ALA A 663 47.56 -1.37 -16.16
N LYS A 664 48.52 -0.78 -16.89
CA LYS A 664 49.68 -1.50 -17.47
C LYS A 664 50.64 -2.08 -16.43
N ARG A 665 50.59 -1.64 -15.17
CA ARG A 665 51.45 -2.15 -14.08
C ARG A 665 50.75 -3.17 -13.17
N LEU A 666 49.44 -3.40 -13.34
CA LEU A 666 48.71 -4.45 -12.60
C LEU A 666 49.32 -5.84 -12.88
N ASN A 667 49.39 -6.72 -11.89
CA ASN A 667 50.00 -8.04 -12.04
C ASN A 667 49.22 -8.90 -13.08
N GLU A 668 49.87 -9.34 -14.16
CA GLU A 668 49.22 -10.14 -15.19
C GLU A 668 48.92 -11.58 -14.77
N ILE A 669 49.60 -12.10 -13.75
CA ILE A 669 49.54 -13.52 -13.34
C ILE A 669 48.37 -13.77 -12.40
N ASN A 670 48.15 -12.89 -11.42
CA ASN A 670 47.11 -13.05 -10.38
C ASN A 670 45.97 -12.02 -10.50
N MET A 671 45.65 -11.61 -11.73
CA MET A 671 44.63 -10.60 -11.98
C MET A 671 43.23 -11.09 -11.60
N ASN A 672 42.47 -10.26 -10.88
CA ASN A 672 41.06 -10.52 -10.59
C ASN A 672 40.12 -9.91 -11.65
N ILE A 673 38.82 -10.21 -11.56
CA ILE A 673 37.82 -9.77 -12.56
C ILE A 673 37.68 -8.25 -12.60
N TYR A 674 37.76 -7.58 -11.45
CA TYR A 674 37.62 -6.12 -11.34
C TYR A 674 38.82 -5.38 -11.93
N GLU A 675 40.03 -5.86 -11.68
CA GLU A 675 41.27 -5.37 -12.27
C GLU A 675 41.28 -5.54 -13.80
N PHE A 676 40.76 -6.68 -14.29
CA PHE A 676 40.59 -6.89 -15.72
C PHE A 676 39.58 -5.91 -16.33
N ASN A 677 38.44 -5.70 -15.67
CA ASN A 677 37.42 -4.75 -16.13
C ASN A 677 37.97 -3.31 -16.15
N PHE A 678 38.74 -2.93 -15.13
CA PHE A 678 39.45 -1.65 -15.09
C PHE A 678 40.43 -1.51 -16.26
N PHE A 679 41.29 -2.52 -16.46
CA PHE A 679 42.22 -2.54 -17.59
C PHE A 679 41.49 -2.43 -18.93
N LYS A 680 40.43 -3.23 -19.14
CA LYS A 680 39.60 -3.22 -20.34
C LYS A 680 38.99 -1.84 -20.60
N HIS A 681 38.45 -1.21 -19.56
CA HIS A 681 37.82 0.10 -19.65
C HIS A 681 38.82 1.19 -20.08
N PHE A 682 39.94 1.34 -19.37
CA PHE A 682 40.94 2.37 -19.66
C PHE A 682 41.76 2.09 -20.92
N CYS A 683 41.95 0.82 -21.27
CA CYS A 683 42.47 0.42 -22.59
C CYS A 683 41.57 0.92 -23.71
N THR A 684 40.25 0.78 -23.56
CA THR A 684 39.28 1.28 -24.55
C THR A 684 39.29 2.80 -24.61
N LEU A 685 39.22 3.50 -23.47
CA LEU A 685 39.22 4.97 -23.41
C LEU A 685 40.50 5.58 -23.97
N THR A 686 41.68 5.08 -23.61
CA THR A 686 42.96 5.60 -24.11
C THR A 686 43.06 5.46 -25.63
N ASN A 687 42.61 4.32 -26.17
CA ASN A 687 42.59 4.11 -27.61
C ASN A 687 41.53 5.00 -28.31
N LYS A 688 40.41 5.35 -27.65
CA LYS A 688 39.48 6.39 -28.15
C LYS A 688 40.13 7.77 -28.19
N LEU A 689 40.75 8.20 -27.09
CA LEU A 689 41.39 9.51 -26.97
C LEU A 689 42.48 9.72 -28.03
N LYS A 690 43.32 8.70 -28.23
CA LYS A 690 44.40 8.73 -29.24
C LYS A 690 43.87 8.61 -30.68
N LYS A 691 42.54 8.61 -30.87
CA LYS A 691 41.85 8.40 -32.15
C LYS A 691 42.28 7.09 -32.82
N ASN A 692 42.64 6.09 -32.02
CA ASN A 692 42.84 4.73 -32.50
C ASN A 692 41.50 3.98 -32.61
N LEU A 693 40.46 4.43 -31.86
CA LEU A 693 39.09 3.90 -31.82
C LEU A 693 38.04 5.05 -31.85
N LYS A 694 36.82 4.77 -32.33
CA LYS A 694 35.61 5.64 -32.35
C LYS A 694 34.39 4.76 -32.19
N ILE A 695 33.52 4.95 -31.21
CA ILE A 695 32.29 4.12 -31.14
C ILE A 695 31.24 4.69 -32.09
N GLU A 696 30.56 3.81 -32.83
CA GLU A 696 29.41 4.17 -33.64
C GLU A 696 28.15 4.23 -32.76
N GLU A 697 27.54 5.41 -32.64
CA GLU A 697 26.44 5.69 -31.70
C GLU A 697 25.18 4.84 -31.95
N LYS A 698 24.96 4.39 -33.18
CA LYS A 698 23.76 3.61 -33.55
C LYS A 698 23.85 2.12 -33.21
N THR A 699 25.06 1.56 -33.19
CA THR A 699 25.30 0.11 -33.04
C THR A 699 26.06 -0.23 -31.75
N ASN A 700 26.60 0.79 -31.07
CA ASN A 700 27.53 0.64 -29.94
C ASN A 700 28.79 -0.18 -30.31
N GLN A 701 29.19 -0.18 -31.59
CA GLN A 701 30.32 -0.94 -32.14
C GLN A 701 31.59 -0.08 -32.24
N LEU A 702 32.78 -0.70 -32.10
CA LEU A 702 34.08 -0.04 -31.87
C LEU A 702 34.90 0.30 -33.14
N ILE A 703 34.76 1.47 -33.76
CA ILE A 703 35.49 1.90 -34.99
C ILE A 703 36.99 2.22 -34.86
N ILE A 704 37.89 1.37 -35.35
CA ILE A 704 39.35 1.63 -35.45
C ILE A 704 39.66 2.66 -36.55
N LEU A 705 40.09 3.87 -36.19
CA LEU A 705 40.25 4.97 -37.17
C LEU A 705 41.65 5.06 -37.81
N LYS A 706 42.70 4.51 -37.18
CA LYS A 706 44.07 4.57 -37.69
C LYS A 706 44.72 3.18 -37.63
N PHE A 707 44.82 2.52 -38.78
CA PHE A 707 45.71 1.39 -38.99
C PHE A 707 46.76 1.81 -40.02
N ASP A 708 47.96 2.12 -39.54
CA ASP A 708 49.05 2.58 -40.41
C ASP A 708 49.65 1.38 -41.15
N LYS A 709 49.45 1.30 -42.47
CA LYS A 709 49.95 0.18 -43.30
C LYS A 709 51.48 0.08 -43.29
N ASN A 710 52.19 1.17 -42.97
CA ASN A 710 53.64 1.27 -43.08
C ASN A 710 54.37 1.12 -41.74
N ASN A 711 53.65 1.05 -40.61
CA ASN A 711 54.24 0.88 -39.28
C ASN A 711 53.72 -0.40 -38.63
N SER A 712 54.50 -1.48 -38.72
CA SER A 712 54.21 -2.81 -38.18
C SER A 712 54.09 -2.88 -36.64
N THR A 713 54.33 -1.75 -35.95
CA THR A 713 54.49 -1.62 -34.49
C THR A 713 53.35 -0.92 -33.76
N ARG A 714 52.40 -0.26 -34.45
CA ARG A 714 51.25 0.39 -33.79
C ARG A 714 50.09 -0.57 -33.57
N ASP A 715 50.30 -1.60 -32.74
CA ASP A 715 49.19 -2.35 -32.14
C ASP A 715 48.40 -1.40 -31.21
N LEU A 716 47.07 -1.61 -31.05
CA LEU A 716 46.29 -0.86 -30.06
C LEU A 716 46.98 -0.95 -28.70
N ASN A 717 46.99 0.16 -27.96
CA ASN A 717 47.61 0.21 -26.65
C ASN A 717 46.97 -0.87 -25.76
N GLY A 718 47.77 -1.68 -25.09
CA GLY A 718 47.29 -2.74 -24.19
C GLY A 718 47.12 -4.13 -24.83
N ILE A 719 47.21 -4.29 -26.15
CA ILE A 719 47.11 -5.61 -26.81
C ILE A 719 48.19 -6.56 -26.30
N TYR A 720 49.44 -6.10 -26.15
CA TYR A 720 50.51 -6.94 -25.62
C TYR A 720 50.17 -7.48 -24.23
N LYS A 721 49.64 -6.64 -23.36
CA LYS A 721 49.26 -7.03 -22.00
C LYS A 721 48.08 -8.01 -21.99
N LEU A 722 47.09 -7.84 -22.87
CA LEU A 722 46.02 -8.84 -23.07
C LEU A 722 46.57 -10.20 -23.48
N TRP A 723 47.55 -10.23 -24.37
CA TRP A 723 48.22 -11.47 -24.76
C TRP A 723 48.92 -12.15 -23.57
N VAL A 724 49.63 -11.38 -22.75
CA VAL A 724 50.27 -11.90 -21.53
C VAL A 724 49.22 -12.44 -20.55
N MET A 725 48.09 -11.75 -20.34
CA MET A 725 46.99 -12.23 -19.49
C MET A 725 46.41 -13.57 -20.00
N ILE A 726 46.17 -13.69 -21.31
CA ILE A 726 45.61 -14.93 -21.88
C ILE A 726 46.57 -16.11 -21.68
N LEU A 727 47.87 -15.88 -21.81
CA LEU A 727 48.86 -16.94 -21.68
C LEU A 727 49.09 -17.31 -20.21
N PHE A 728 49.28 -16.32 -19.33
CA PHE A 728 49.89 -16.54 -18.02
C PHE A 728 48.97 -16.28 -16.81
N CYS A 729 47.76 -15.71 -16.97
CA CYS A 729 46.87 -15.42 -15.84
C CYS A 729 46.33 -16.72 -15.19
N GLN A 730 46.39 -16.87 -13.88
CA GLN A 730 45.91 -18.06 -13.18
C GLN A 730 44.39 -18.14 -13.12
N ASN A 731 43.70 -16.99 -13.16
CA ASN A 731 42.24 -16.93 -13.08
C ASN A 731 41.58 -17.28 -14.43
N LYS A 732 40.95 -18.46 -14.50
CA LYS A 732 40.27 -18.97 -15.71
C LYS A 732 39.20 -18.00 -16.26
N HIS A 733 38.45 -17.31 -15.40
CA HIS A 733 37.41 -16.36 -15.84
C HIS A 733 38.03 -15.11 -16.48
N VAL A 734 39.13 -14.59 -15.92
CA VAL A 734 39.85 -13.45 -16.51
C VAL A 734 40.43 -13.83 -17.87
N VAL A 735 40.99 -15.04 -18.00
CA VAL A 735 41.48 -15.56 -19.30
C VAL A 735 40.35 -15.60 -20.33
N GLN A 736 39.17 -16.12 -19.97
CA GLN A 736 38.02 -16.14 -20.87
C GLN A 736 37.59 -14.73 -21.27
N LEU A 737 37.48 -13.79 -20.34
CA LEU A 737 37.11 -12.40 -20.64
C LEU A 737 38.17 -11.70 -21.52
N ALA A 738 39.45 -11.98 -21.30
CA ALA A 738 40.56 -11.47 -22.10
C ALA A 738 40.51 -12.03 -23.54
N ILE A 739 40.23 -13.33 -23.70
CA ILE A 739 40.00 -13.95 -25.02
C ILE A 739 38.85 -13.26 -25.74
N HIS A 740 37.69 -13.12 -25.09
CA HIS A 740 36.53 -12.47 -25.70
C HIS A 740 36.82 -11.02 -26.10
N TYR A 741 37.49 -10.25 -25.25
CA TYR A 741 37.84 -8.86 -25.55
C TYR A 741 38.85 -8.74 -26.69
N LEU A 742 39.87 -9.61 -26.74
CA LEU A 742 40.84 -9.66 -27.83
C LEU A 742 40.16 -10.04 -29.16
N LEU A 743 39.26 -11.03 -29.14
CA LEU A 743 38.51 -11.45 -30.32
C LEU A 743 37.55 -10.37 -30.81
N ALA A 744 36.88 -9.66 -29.91
CA ALA A 744 36.04 -8.51 -30.27
C ALA A 744 36.83 -7.45 -31.05
N HIS A 745 38.06 -7.14 -30.62
CA HIS A 745 38.97 -6.24 -31.35
C HIS A 745 39.38 -6.78 -32.72
N GLN A 746 39.69 -8.08 -32.82
CA GLN A 746 40.09 -8.71 -34.09
C GLN A 746 38.94 -8.77 -35.10
N ASN A 747 37.72 -9.03 -34.64
CA ASN A 747 36.52 -8.97 -35.47
C ASN A 747 36.30 -7.56 -36.00
N TYR A 748 36.53 -6.57 -35.14
CA TYR A 748 36.39 -5.19 -35.52
C TYR A 748 37.41 -4.77 -36.59
N LEU A 749 38.71 -5.11 -36.42
CA LEU A 749 39.76 -4.88 -37.42
C LEU A 749 39.42 -5.47 -38.80
N TYR A 750 38.68 -6.58 -38.82
CA TYR A 750 38.24 -7.22 -40.05
C TYR A 750 37.12 -6.48 -40.77
N SER A 751 36.23 -5.81 -40.03
CA SER A 751 35.10 -5.06 -40.60
C SER A 751 35.54 -3.82 -41.39
N LEU A 752 36.78 -3.33 -41.20
CA LEU A 752 37.31 -2.12 -41.85
C LEU A 752 38.24 -2.42 -43.04
N TYR A 753 37.69 -2.71 -44.22
CA TYR A 753 38.43 -2.99 -45.46
C TYR A 753 39.10 -4.37 -45.52
N ASN A 754 38.70 -5.16 -46.52
CA ASN A 754 39.13 -6.55 -46.78
C ASN A 754 40.65 -6.77 -46.72
N LYS A 755 41.48 -5.84 -47.20
CA LYS A 755 42.96 -6.01 -47.22
C LYS A 755 43.64 -5.79 -45.86
N ILE A 756 43.07 -4.96 -44.99
CA ILE A 756 43.65 -4.68 -43.66
C ILE A 756 43.26 -5.78 -42.68
N GLY A 757 42.00 -6.23 -42.74
CA GLY A 757 41.50 -7.38 -41.97
C GLY A 757 42.26 -8.66 -42.26
N GLU A 758 42.62 -8.91 -43.53
CA GLU A 758 43.39 -10.10 -43.92
C GLU A 758 44.81 -10.10 -43.35
N TYR A 759 45.51 -8.95 -43.41
CA TYR A 759 46.84 -8.79 -42.82
C TYR A 759 46.81 -8.96 -41.29
N ALA A 760 45.83 -8.34 -40.61
CA ALA A 760 45.65 -8.47 -39.17
C ALA A 760 45.37 -9.92 -38.75
N ASN A 761 44.52 -10.64 -39.49
CA ASN A 761 44.24 -12.06 -39.25
C ASN A 761 45.49 -12.94 -39.44
N ARG A 762 46.28 -12.72 -40.49
CA ARG A 762 47.54 -13.44 -40.70
C ARG A 762 48.55 -13.16 -39.58
N LYS A 763 48.66 -11.91 -39.14
CA LYS A 763 49.52 -11.51 -38.01
C LYS A 763 49.05 -12.17 -36.70
N PHE A 764 47.74 -12.23 -36.46
CA PHE A 764 47.13 -12.89 -35.30
C PHE A 764 47.40 -14.40 -35.29
N ILE A 765 47.11 -15.09 -36.39
CA ILE A 765 47.38 -16.53 -36.54
C ILE A 765 48.88 -16.83 -36.40
N LYS A 766 49.74 -16.03 -37.05
CA LYS A 766 51.20 -16.15 -36.91
C LYS A 766 51.65 -15.96 -35.47
N LYS A 767 51.03 -15.07 -34.70
CA LYS A 767 51.33 -14.88 -33.28
C LYS A 767 50.85 -16.05 -32.42
N CYS A 768 49.69 -16.63 -32.70
CA CYS A 768 49.25 -17.88 -32.05
C CYS A 768 50.23 -19.03 -32.34
N ILE A 769 50.61 -19.22 -33.61
CA ILE A 769 51.56 -20.26 -34.04
C ILE A 769 52.94 -20.03 -33.39
N ASN A 770 53.43 -18.79 -33.36
CA ASN A 770 54.70 -18.48 -32.70
C ASN A 770 54.62 -18.75 -31.19
N SER A 771 53.48 -18.50 -30.54
CA SER A 771 53.29 -18.79 -29.11
C SER A 771 53.26 -20.30 -28.83
N LEU A 772 52.80 -21.11 -29.78
CA LEU A 772 52.90 -22.58 -29.74
C LEU A 772 54.33 -23.07 -30.01
N ASN A 773 55.07 -22.42 -30.93
CA ASN A 773 56.42 -22.82 -31.32
C ASN A 773 57.53 -22.41 -30.31
N ILE A 774 57.39 -21.29 -29.60
CA ILE A 774 58.35 -20.85 -28.56
C ILE A 774 58.45 -21.89 -27.42
N GLN A 775 57.47 -22.80 -27.29
CA GLN A 775 57.42 -23.80 -26.22
C GLN A 775 58.05 -25.16 -26.56
N GLU A 776 58.41 -25.46 -27.82
CA GLU A 776 59.19 -26.67 -28.11
C GLU A 776 60.60 -26.60 -27.48
N GLN A 777 61.08 -25.39 -27.13
CA GLN A 777 62.43 -25.17 -26.60
C GLN A 777 62.50 -24.94 -25.09
N ASN A 778 61.40 -24.58 -24.41
CA ASN A 778 61.37 -24.34 -22.96
C ASN A 778 60.20 -25.10 -22.33
N LYS A 779 60.48 -26.14 -21.52
CA LYS A 779 59.48 -26.93 -20.77
C LYS A 779 58.66 -26.05 -19.81
N ILE A 780 57.55 -25.43 -20.26
CA ILE A 780 56.55 -24.79 -19.39
C ILE A 780 55.12 -25.00 -19.94
N ASP A 781 54.26 -25.56 -19.08
CA ASP A 781 52.78 -25.63 -18.99
C ASP A 781 51.91 -26.03 -20.20
N GLU A 782 51.37 -27.26 -20.14
CA GLU A 782 50.26 -27.78 -20.96
C GLU A 782 49.03 -26.85 -20.97
N GLN A 783 48.83 -26.07 -19.89
CA GLN A 783 47.75 -25.08 -19.78
C GLN A 783 47.86 -23.94 -20.80
N ILE A 784 49.08 -23.49 -21.13
CA ILE A 784 49.28 -22.40 -22.10
C ILE A 784 48.89 -22.88 -23.50
N THR A 785 49.30 -24.09 -23.86
CA THR A 785 48.91 -24.77 -25.10
C THR A 785 47.40 -24.85 -25.21
N ILE A 786 46.71 -25.31 -24.15
CA ILE A 786 45.24 -25.38 -24.11
C ILE A 786 44.61 -23.98 -24.29
N ARG A 787 45.16 -22.94 -23.67
CA ARG A 787 44.65 -21.55 -23.79
C ARG A 787 44.83 -20.97 -25.18
N VAL A 788 45.98 -21.21 -25.83
CA VAL A 788 46.22 -20.77 -27.21
C VAL A 788 45.36 -21.55 -28.20
N LEU A 789 45.18 -22.85 -27.99
CA LEU A 789 44.27 -23.68 -28.77
C LEU A 789 42.81 -23.24 -28.58
N ASN A 790 42.39 -22.90 -27.36
CA ASN A 790 41.07 -22.33 -27.09
C ASN A 790 40.90 -20.96 -27.76
N LEU A 791 41.90 -20.08 -27.72
CA LEU A 791 41.87 -18.79 -28.43
C LEU A 791 41.76 -19.00 -29.94
N LEU A 792 42.52 -19.94 -30.52
CA LEU A 792 42.43 -20.31 -31.93
C LEU A 792 41.07 -20.92 -32.28
N ASN A 793 40.56 -21.82 -31.45
CA ASN A 793 39.27 -22.46 -31.64
C ASN A 793 38.14 -21.42 -31.57
N SER A 794 38.13 -20.56 -30.55
CA SER A 794 37.18 -19.45 -30.44
C SER A 794 37.30 -18.48 -31.62
N PHE A 795 38.52 -18.16 -32.08
CA PHE A 795 38.72 -17.35 -33.28
C PHE A 795 38.11 -18.01 -34.53
N LEU A 796 38.34 -19.31 -34.74
CA LEU A 796 37.84 -20.07 -35.90
C LEU A 796 36.32 -20.27 -35.84
N HIS A 797 35.78 -20.63 -34.68
CA HIS A 797 34.36 -20.84 -34.47
C HIS A 797 33.55 -19.54 -34.61
N PHE A 798 34.12 -18.41 -34.17
CA PHE A 798 33.54 -17.09 -34.39
C PHE A 798 33.53 -16.71 -35.88
N ARG A 799 34.50 -17.20 -36.66
CA ARG A 799 34.61 -16.99 -38.11
C ARG A 799 33.71 -17.89 -38.94
N GLU A 800 33.43 -19.13 -38.50
CA GLU A 800 32.50 -20.03 -39.21
C GLU A 800 31.07 -19.47 -39.29
N ASN A 801 30.67 -18.60 -38.36
CA ASN A 801 29.38 -17.91 -38.38
C ASN A 801 29.29 -16.74 -39.38
N PHE A 802 30.41 -16.33 -40.01
CA PHE A 802 30.46 -15.31 -41.07
C PHE A 802 31.04 -15.95 -42.35
N LEU A 803 30.16 -16.41 -43.25
CA LEU A 803 30.51 -17.12 -44.49
C LEU A 803 31.51 -16.34 -45.38
N ILE A 804 32.65 -16.96 -45.73
CA ILE A 804 33.02 -17.50 -47.07
C ILE A 804 34.44 -18.15 -47.00
N PRO A 805 34.62 -19.43 -47.41
CA PRO A 805 35.86 -20.19 -47.24
C PRO A 805 36.74 -20.30 -48.51
N GLU A 806 37.32 -19.20 -49.02
CA GLU A 806 38.28 -19.31 -50.15
C GLU A 806 39.64 -18.64 -49.97
N PHE A 807 39.89 -17.92 -48.87
CA PHE A 807 41.03 -16.98 -48.86
C PHE A 807 42.36 -17.43 -48.24
N LEU A 808 42.56 -18.72 -47.90
CA LEU A 808 43.82 -19.19 -47.29
C LEU A 808 44.52 -20.38 -47.97
N GLY A 809 44.09 -20.80 -49.17
CA GLY A 809 44.83 -21.83 -49.94
C GLY A 809 44.93 -23.21 -49.26
N PHE A 810 44.24 -23.44 -48.15
CA PHE A 810 44.15 -24.73 -47.47
C PHE A 810 42.79 -25.37 -47.73
N LYS A 811 42.79 -26.55 -48.37
CA LYS A 811 41.56 -27.29 -48.68
C LYS A 811 40.78 -27.64 -47.40
N ARG A 812 39.45 -27.50 -47.45
CA ARG A 812 38.45 -27.66 -46.35
C ARG A 812 38.64 -28.90 -45.46
N HIS A 813 39.22 -29.98 -46.00
CA HIS A 813 39.51 -31.23 -45.30
C HIS A 813 40.73 -31.16 -44.36
N LYS A 814 41.75 -30.34 -44.65
CA LYS A 814 42.90 -30.15 -43.73
C LYS A 814 42.52 -29.36 -42.48
N TRP A 815 41.63 -28.37 -42.62
CA TRP A 815 41.07 -27.65 -41.47
C TRP A 815 40.20 -28.54 -40.60
N ARG A 816 39.33 -29.38 -41.19
CA ARG A 816 38.56 -30.39 -40.44
C ARG A 816 39.45 -31.38 -39.70
N LEU A 817 40.59 -31.77 -40.26
CA LEU A 817 41.57 -32.65 -39.61
C LEU A 817 42.30 -31.96 -38.44
N ILE A 818 42.64 -30.68 -38.57
CA ILE A 818 43.20 -29.88 -37.47
C ILE A 818 42.14 -29.66 -36.38
N PHE A 819 40.90 -29.31 -36.76
CA PHE A 819 39.77 -29.13 -35.85
C PHE A 819 39.41 -30.41 -35.09
N PHE A 820 39.44 -31.56 -35.77
CA PHE A 820 39.24 -32.87 -35.16
C PHE A 820 40.39 -33.24 -34.20
N LYS A 821 41.65 -32.92 -34.56
CA LYS A 821 42.81 -33.12 -33.68
C LYS A 821 42.80 -32.20 -32.45
N ILE A 822 42.39 -30.94 -32.59
CA ILE A 822 42.25 -29.98 -31.49
C ILE A 822 41.13 -30.39 -30.53
N ASN A 823 39.96 -30.79 -31.04
CA ASN A 823 38.85 -31.27 -30.21
C ASN A 823 39.15 -32.61 -29.51
N LEU A 824 39.95 -33.48 -30.13
CA LEU A 824 40.47 -34.68 -29.47
C LEU A 824 41.40 -34.32 -28.32
N SER A 825 42.37 -33.42 -28.52
CA SER A 825 43.34 -33.06 -27.47
C SER A 825 42.74 -32.28 -26.29
N ILE A 826 41.75 -31.40 -26.53
CA ILE A 826 41.02 -30.70 -25.45
C ILE A 826 40.16 -31.67 -24.60
N ASN A 827 39.53 -32.67 -25.22
CA ASN A 827 38.71 -33.65 -24.50
C ASN A 827 39.55 -34.66 -23.70
N PHE A 828 40.80 -34.92 -24.06
CA PHE A 828 41.72 -35.77 -23.29
C PHE A 828 42.38 -35.03 -22.11
N GLY A 829 42.66 -33.72 -22.21
CA GLY A 829 43.26 -32.93 -21.12
C GLY A 829 42.30 -32.60 -19.96
N SER A 830 40.99 -32.56 -20.19
CA SER A 830 39.99 -32.28 -19.13
C SER A 830 39.64 -33.47 -18.23
N ARG A 831 40.16 -34.67 -18.53
CA ARG A 831 39.86 -35.89 -17.76
C ARG A 831 40.89 -36.24 -16.67
N ASN A 832 41.97 -35.47 -16.53
CA ASN A 832 43.08 -35.81 -15.64
C ASN A 832 43.31 -34.84 -14.46
N ASN A 833 42.45 -33.85 -14.22
CA ASN A 833 42.59 -32.96 -13.05
C ASN A 833 41.22 -32.46 -12.55
N ASP A 834 40.35 -33.39 -12.16
CA ASP A 834 39.18 -33.10 -11.30
C ASP A 834 38.84 -34.37 -10.50
N ASP A 835 39.64 -34.64 -9.47
CA ASP A 835 39.25 -35.46 -8.32
C ASP A 835 39.71 -34.70 -7.07
N GLY A 836 38.76 -34.12 -6.32
CA GLY A 836 39.05 -33.51 -5.02
C GLY A 836 38.15 -32.35 -4.61
N ASN A 837 36.93 -32.67 -4.18
CA ASN A 837 36.11 -31.95 -3.20
C ASN A 837 35.80 -30.45 -3.43
N ASN A 838 34.57 -30.17 -3.88
CA ASN A 838 33.63 -29.36 -3.09
C ASN A 838 32.20 -29.54 -3.60
N THR A 839 31.40 -30.23 -2.79
CA THR A 839 29.95 -30.19 -2.82
C THR A 839 29.48 -28.85 -2.29
N PHE A 840 28.79 -28.06 -3.11
CA PHE A 840 27.90 -27.03 -2.58
C PHE A 840 26.54 -27.06 -3.25
N VAL A 841 25.58 -26.95 -2.34
CA VAL A 841 24.14 -26.97 -2.50
C VAL A 841 23.69 -25.79 -3.35
N ASN A 842 22.86 -26.13 -4.32
CA ASN A 842 22.13 -25.22 -5.19
C ASN A 842 21.03 -24.53 -4.36
N ASN A 843 21.10 -23.20 -4.22
CA ASN A 843 19.94 -22.39 -3.84
C ASN A 843 19.93 -21.15 -4.73
N ASN A 844 19.13 -21.22 -5.79
CA ASN A 844 18.66 -20.06 -6.53
C ASN A 844 17.75 -19.24 -5.62
N ASN A 845 18.09 -17.97 -5.42
CA ASN A 845 17.12 -16.92 -5.11
C ASN A 845 17.42 -15.72 -6.01
N ASN A 846 16.65 -15.60 -7.07
CA ASN A 846 16.42 -14.34 -7.77
C ASN A 846 15.51 -13.49 -6.90
N ASN A 847 15.93 -12.26 -6.62
CA ASN A 847 15.01 -11.19 -6.25
C ASN A 847 15.43 -9.90 -6.95
N ASN A 848 14.63 -9.51 -7.95
CA ASN A 848 14.48 -8.13 -8.35
C ASN A 848 13.03 -7.77 -8.02
N ASN A 849 12.86 -6.72 -7.23
CA ASN A 849 11.58 -6.22 -6.73
C ASN A 849 11.11 -5.05 -7.60
N ASN A 850 9.80 -5.00 -7.88
CA ASN A 850 8.89 -3.83 -7.88
C ASN A 850 7.75 -4.06 -8.91
N ASN A 851 6.46 -3.79 -8.64
CA ASN A 851 5.84 -3.07 -7.53
C ASN A 851 4.31 -3.32 -7.49
N ASN A 852 3.74 -3.12 -6.29
CA ASN A 852 2.40 -2.60 -5.95
C ASN A 852 1.10 -3.43 -6.04
N ASN A 853 0.45 -3.47 -4.85
CA ASN A 853 -0.97 -3.24 -4.47
C ASN A 853 -2.07 -4.06 -5.19
N ASN A 854 -3.05 -4.68 -4.51
CA ASN A 854 -3.89 -4.15 -3.43
C ASN A 854 -4.80 -5.25 -2.83
N ASN A 855 -5.18 -5.07 -1.57
CA ASN A 855 -6.44 -5.44 -0.90
C ASN A 855 -6.87 -6.91 -0.59
N ASN A 856 -7.20 -7.03 0.70
CA ASN A 856 -8.40 -7.63 1.34
C ASN A 856 -8.37 -9.07 1.91
N ASN A 857 -8.61 -9.09 3.23
CA ASN A 857 -9.53 -9.95 4.01
C ASN A 857 -9.48 -11.47 3.80
N ASN A 858 -9.12 -12.23 4.84
CA ASN A 858 -10.06 -12.69 5.88
C ASN A 858 -9.39 -13.69 6.85
N ASN A 859 -9.80 -13.58 8.12
CA ASN A 859 -9.99 -14.63 9.14
C ASN A 859 -9.45 -16.05 8.86
N ASN A 860 -8.66 -16.61 9.79
CA ASN A 860 -9.23 -17.49 10.81
C ASN A 860 -8.26 -17.91 11.92
N ASN A 861 -8.89 -18.17 13.06
CA ASN A 861 -8.38 -18.67 14.34
C ASN A 861 -7.49 -19.91 14.26
N GLY A 862 -6.58 -20.02 15.23
CA GLY A 862 -5.91 -21.27 15.59
C GLY A 862 -5.03 -21.11 16.81
N ASN A 863 -5.65 -21.08 18.00
CA ASN A 863 -4.98 -21.36 19.28
C ASN A 863 -4.16 -22.65 19.20
N ILE A 864 -3.00 -22.68 19.88
CA ILE A 864 -2.65 -23.66 20.93
C ILE A 864 -1.25 -23.30 21.47
N ASN A 865 -1.22 -22.82 22.73
CA ASN A 865 -0.39 -23.26 23.87
C ASN A 865 0.72 -24.29 23.57
N SER A 866 1.85 -24.39 24.25
CA SER A 866 2.55 -23.75 25.36
C SER A 866 3.65 -24.77 25.72
N ASN A 867 4.75 -24.32 26.33
CA ASN A 867 5.61 -25.14 27.23
C ASN A 867 6.49 -26.20 26.52
N ASN A 868 7.77 -26.45 26.84
CA ASN A 868 8.49 -26.31 28.10
C ASN A 868 10.02 -26.40 27.89
N ASN A 869 10.75 -25.76 28.82
CA ASN A 869 12.00 -26.16 29.48
C ASN A 869 13.26 -26.45 28.64
N SER A 870 14.34 -25.66 28.72
CA SER A 870 15.23 -25.33 29.86
C SER A 870 16.18 -26.46 30.28
N ASN A 871 17.48 -26.18 30.12
CA ASN A 871 18.64 -26.49 30.99
C ASN A 871 19.87 -26.79 30.10
N SER A 872 20.89 -25.93 30.01
CA SER A 872 21.99 -25.70 30.98
C SER A 872 22.59 -27.03 31.45
N SER A 873 23.88 -27.33 31.28
CA SER A 873 25.02 -26.57 31.78
C SER A 873 26.34 -27.36 31.55
N ILE A 874 27.46 -26.66 31.38
CA ILE A 874 28.81 -26.87 32.02
C ILE A 874 29.43 -28.29 31.88
N GLY A 875 30.68 -28.52 31.46
CA GLY A 875 31.82 -27.66 31.17
C GLY A 875 33.11 -28.49 30.97
N ASN A 876 34.17 -27.80 30.55
CA ASN A 876 35.61 -28.00 30.78
C ASN A 876 36.35 -29.34 30.56
N ASN A 877 37.44 -29.18 29.80
CA ASN A 877 38.84 -29.61 30.03
C ASN A 877 39.41 -30.86 29.30
N ASN A 878 40.40 -30.52 28.45
CA ASN A 878 41.79 -30.99 28.39
C ASN A 878 42.19 -32.37 27.82
N ASN A 879 43.01 -32.24 26.77
CA ASN A 879 44.35 -32.81 26.55
C ASN A 879 44.57 -34.26 26.05
N ASN A 880 45.56 -34.29 25.13
CA ASN A 880 46.58 -35.30 24.82
C ASN A 880 46.36 -36.28 23.66
N ASN A 881 47.11 -36.02 22.57
CA ASN A 881 48.18 -36.84 21.99
C ASN A 881 48.13 -38.37 22.22
N ASN A 882 48.09 -39.16 21.12
CA ASN A 882 49.28 -39.78 20.49
C ASN A 882 48.91 -40.90 19.49
N ASN A 883 49.60 -40.86 18.34
CA ASN A 883 50.28 -41.94 17.60
C ASN A 883 49.64 -43.28 17.20
N SER A 884 50.04 -43.62 15.96
CA SER A 884 50.59 -44.89 15.45
C SER A 884 49.67 -45.99 14.89
N GLN A 885 49.77 -46.08 13.56
CA GLN A 885 50.22 -47.22 12.73
C GLN A 885 49.40 -48.52 12.60
N ASN A 886 49.14 -48.82 11.32
CA ASN A 886 49.29 -50.06 10.56
C ASN A 886 48.55 -51.33 11.01
N TYR A 887 47.82 -51.94 10.07
CA TYR A 887 48.02 -53.35 9.70
C TYR A 887 47.63 -53.63 8.24
N ASN A 888 48.43 -54.51 7.64
CA ASN A 888 48.36 -55.10 6.30
C ASN A 888 47.15 -56.04 6.12
N GLU A 889 46.72 -56.33 4.88
CA GLU A 889 47.02 -57.61 4.21
C GLU A 889 46.42 -57.76 2.80
N LYS A 890 47.09 -58.63 2.04
CA LYS A 890 47.00 -58.94 0.61
C LYS A 890 45.81 -59.87 0.30
N ASN A 891 45.39 -59.91 -0.98
CA ASN A 891 45.38 -61.14 -1.78
C ASN A 891 45.09 -60.89 -3.27
N ASN A 892 45.80 -61.63 -4.13
CA ASN A 892 45.64 -61.70 -5.59
C ASN A 892 44.48 -62.64 -5.99
N ILE A 893 43.90 -62.47 -7.19
CA ILE A 893 43.68 -63.50 -8.25
C ILE A 893 42.82 -62.93 -9.43
N ILE A 894 43.46 -62.90 -10.61
CA ILE A 894 43.06 -63.24 -12.01
C ILE A 894 41.60 -63.07 -12.53
N ILE A 895 41.46 -62.11 -13.48
CA ILE A 895 40.74 -62.01 -14.78
C ILE A 895 39.59 -62.99 -15.15
N ASN A 896 38.39 -62.45 -15.43
CA ASN A 896 37.69 -62.65 -16.73
C ASN A 896 36.51 -61.70 -17.06
N LYS A 897 36.44 -61.37 -18.36
CA LYS A 897 35.50 -60.63 -19.24
C LYS A 897 34.04 -60.32 -18.80
N ASN A 898 33.63 -59.06 -19.00
CA ASN A 898 32.59 -58.58 -19.94
C ASN A 898 31.98 -57.24 -19.43
N PHE A 899 32.32 -56.11 -20.05
CA PHE A 899 31.61 -54.83 -19.80
C PHE A 899 30.88 -54.35 -21.05
N LYS A 900 29.60 -54.06 -20.86
CA LYS A 900 28.63 -53.54 -21.82
C LYS A 900 28.68 -52.01 -21.76
N ILE A 901 28.90 -51.33 -22.89
CA ILE A 901 28.89 -49.86 -22.98
C ILE A 901 27.56 -49.44 -23.62
N GLU A 902 26.77 -48.62 -22.91
CA GLU A 902 25.59 -47.93 -23.44
C GLU A 902 25.99 -46.50 -23.85
N ILE A 903 25.74 -46.12 -25.11
CA ILE A 903 25.97 -44.76 -25.62
C ILE A 903 24.64 -44.23 -26.18
N LYS A 904 24.12 -43.14 -25.61
CA LYS A 904 23.01 -42.37 -26.20
C LYS A 904 23.57 -41.37 -27.21
N LEU A 905 23.14 -41.48 -28.47
CA LEU A 905 23.61 -40.63 -29.58
C LEU A 905 22.48 -39.76 -30.16
N ASN A 906 22.86 -38.56 -30.61
CA ASN A 906 22.00 -37.56 -31.26
C ASN A 906 21.78 -37.91 -32.76
N SER A 907 20.62 -37.54 -33.31
CA SER A 907 20.09 -38.02 -34.61
C SER A 907 20.94 -37.70 -35.85
N SER A 908 21.84 -36.72 -35.77
CA SER A 908 22.78 -36.36 -36.85
C SER A 908 24.02 -37.27 -36.94
N LEU A 909 24.29 -38.11 -35.93
CA LEU A 909 25.37 -39.11 -35.97
C LEU A 909 24.96 -40.46 -36.57
N TRP A 910 23.65 -40.72 -36.70
CA TRP A 910 23.12 -41.98 -37.26
C TRP A 910 23.42 -42.13 -38.76
N PHE A 911 23.37 -41.02 -39.51
CA PHE A 911 23.67 -41.00 -40.94
C PHE A 911 25.16 -41.23 -41.25
N LEU A 912 26.05 -40.86 -40.32
CA LEU A 912 27.50 -41.02 -40.45
C LEU A 912 27.97 -42.45 -40.13
N LEU A 913 27.29 -43.15 -39.23
CA LEU A 913 27.61 -44.54 -38.88
C LEU A 913 27.09 -45.55 -39.92
N LYS A 914 26.00 -45.25 -40.63
CA LYS A 914 25.48 -46.07 -41.74
C LYS A 914 26.43 -46.10 -42.95
N LEU A 915 27.12 -44.97 -43.22
CA LEU A 915 28.13 -44.85 -44.28
C LEU A 915 29.47 -45.56 -43.98
N ILE A 916 29.74 -45.86 -42.70
CA ILE A 916 30.97 -46.52 -42.23
C ILE A 916 30.73 -48.03 -42.04
N SER A 917 29.50 -48.45 -41.73
CA SER A 917 29.09 -49.86 -41.63
C SER A 917 29.21 -50.62 -42.97
N ASP A 918 28.95 -49.95 -44.10
CA ASP A 918 28.99 -50.59 -45.43
C ASP A 918 30.41 -50.80 -45.98
N LYS A 919 31.46 -50.33 -45.29
CA LYS A 919 32.87 -50.42 -45.73
C LYS A 919 33.81 -51.20 -44.80
N LEU A 920 33.34 -51.74 -43.68
CA LEU A 920 34.16 -52.52 -42.75
C LEU A 920 33.67 -53.96 -42.60
N ASN A 921 33.68 -54.70 -43.73
CA ASN A 921 33.29 -56.10 -43.76
C ASN A 921 34.51 -57.01 -43.88
N THR A 922 35.32 -57.14 -42.82
CA THR A 922 36.28 -58.25 -42.66
C THR A 922 36.44 -58.69 -41.19
N LYS A 923 35.98 -59.92 -40.96
CA LYS A 923 36.23 -60.88 -39.86
C LYS A 923 36.89 -60.35 -38.57
N TYR A 924 36.07 -60.02 -37.57
CA TYR A 924 35.95 -60.66 -36.25
C TYR A 924 35.07 -59.71 -35.41
N TYR A 925 34.05 -60.25 -34.74
CA TYR A 925 32.93 -59.60 -34.01
C TYR A 925 31.65 -59.34 -34.82
N LYS A 926 30.57 -60.01 -34.39
CA LYS A 926 29.20 -59.94 -34.90
C LYS A 926 28.46 -58.86 -34.09
N LEU A 927 28.13 -57.73 -34.71
CA LEU A 927 27.39 -56.65 -34.04
C LEU A 927 25.90 -56.82 -34.32
N GLN A 928 25.12 -57.18 -33.28
CA GLN A 928 23.67 -57.36 -33.37
C GLN A 928 23.01 -56.11 -32.78
N ILE A 929 22.38 -55.29 -33.63
CA ILE A 929 21.65 -54.09 -33.21
C ILE A 929 20.15 -54.41 -33.28
N THR A 930 19.47 -54.43 -32.14
CA THR A 930 18.01 -54.51 -32.05
C THR A 930 17.41 -53.12 -31.91
N TYR A 931 16.36 -52.86 -32.69
CA TYR A 931 15.59 -51.62 -32.70
C TYR A 931 14.43 -51.75 -31.70
N ASN A 932 14.53 -51.14 -30.53
CA ASN A 932 13.37 -51.02 -29.64
C ASN A 932 12.61 -49.75 -29.98
N GLN A 933 11.36 -49.94 -30.41
CA GLN A 933 10.36 -48.90 -30.55
C GLN A 933 10.14 -48.21 -29.21
N ILE A 934 10.32 -46.88 -29.17
CA ILE A 934 9.74 -46.04 -28.12
C ILE A 934 8.66 -45.19 -28.80
N THR A 935 7.42 -45.57 -28.51
CA THR A 935 6.22 -44.77 -28.63
C THR A 935 6.33 -43.57 -27.69
N TYR A 936 6.08 -42.35 -28.19
CA TYR A 936 5.73 -41.22 -27.34
C TYR A 936 4.27 -40.85 -27.58
N ASN A 937 3.46 -41.13 -26.55
CA ASN A 937 2.19 -40.47 -26.30
C ASN A 937 2.44 -38.98 -26.11
N ILE A 938 1.71 -38.16 -26.87
CA ILE A 938 1.55 -36.73 -26.61
C ILE A 938 0.36 -36.60 -25.67
N SER A 939 0.64 -36.50 -24.38
CA SER A 939 -0.30 -35.95 -23.41
C SER A 939 0.47 -35.21 -22.31
N ASP A 940 0.02 -33.99 -22.05
CA ASP A 940 0.31 -33.11 -20.90
C ASP A 940 1.55 -32.19 -20.99
N TYR A 941 1.36 -31.02 -21.60
CA TYR A 941 1.38 -29.75 -20.85
C TYR A 941 0.61 -28.65 -21.60
N PRO A 942 -0.42 -28.04 -20.97
CA PRO A 942 -1.14 -26.89 -21.49
C PRO A 942 -0.82 -25.59 -20.71
N LYS A 943 -1.26 -24.46 -21.30
CA LYS A 943 -1.55 -23.14 -20.70
C LYS A 943 -0.38 -22.23 -20.30
N THR A 944 -0.10 -21.23 -21.16
CA THR A 944 -0.22 -19.79 -20.85
C THR A 944 0.09 -18.99 -22.12
N LEU A 945 -0.92 -18.75 -22.96
CA LEU A 945 -0.89 -17.75 -24.05
C LEU A 945 -2.33 -17.36 -24.43
N LEU A 946 -3.16 -17.16 -23.39
CA LEU A 946 -4.56 -16.74 -23.50
C LEU A 946 -4.89 -15.63 -22.47
N GLU A 947 -3.92 -14.77 -22.17
CA GLU A 947 -4.08 -13.62 -21.25
C GLU A 947 -3.52 -12.32 -21.82
N LEU A 948 -3.70 -12.09 -23.13
CA LEU A 948 -3.53 -10.75 -23.71
C LEU A 948 -4.73 -10.47 -24.61
N GLY A 949 -5.89 -10.22 -23.98
CA GLY A 949 -7.14 -9.85 -24.65
C GLY A 949 -6.97 -8.62 -25.55
N ILE A 950 -6.55 -8.87 -26.79
CA ILE A 950 -6.44 -7.88 -27.86
C ILE A 950 -7.58 -8.20 -28.82
N ASN A 951 -8.58 -7.32 -28.85
CA ASN A 951 -9.76 -7.45 -29.68
C ASN A 951 -9.46 -7.15 -31.15
N ASP A 952 -10.22 -7.78 -32.06
CA ASP A 952 -10.08 -7.71 -33.53
C ASP A 952 -10.15 -6.30 -34.15
N HIS A 953 -10.48 -5.28 -33.37
CA HIS A 953 -10.48 -3.89 -33.80
C HIS A 953 -9.07 -3.26 -33.93
N ASP A 954 -8.04 -3.84 -33.30
CA ASP A 954 -6.66 -3.37 -33.37
C ASP A 954 -5.89 -3.89 -34.59
N ASN A 955 -6.36 -4.97 -35.22
CA ASN A 955 -5.78 -5.50 -36.47
C ASN A 955 -5.93 -4.52 -37.66
N ILE A 956 -6.95 -3.67 -37.64
CA ILE A 956 -7.20 -2.67 -38.70
C ILE A 956 -6.28 -1.44 -38.53
N LYS A 957 -5.93 -1.05 -37.29
CA LYS A 957 -4.98 0.04 -37.02
C LYS A 957 -3.54 -0.37 -37.33
N ILE A 958 -3.15 -1.60 -37.01
CA ILE A 958 -1.80 -2.12 -37.30
C ILE A 958 -1.58 -2.26 -38.82
N LYS A 959 -2.58 -2.74 -39.58
CA LYS A 959 -2.51 -2.76 -41.06
C LYS A 959 -2.37 -1.37 -41.69
N LYS A 960 -3.02 -0.34 -41.12
CA LYS A 960 -2.89 1.05 -41.60
C LYS A 960 -1.50 1.65 -41.31
N ILE A 961 -0.93 1.36 -40.14
CA ILE A 961 0.43 1.82 -39.78
C ILE A 961 1.49 1.13 -40.66
N ILE A 962 1.35 -0.17 -40.92
CA ILE A 962 2.25 -0.93 -41.80
C ILE A 962 2.16 -0.44 -43.25
N ASN A 963 0.97 -0.18 -43.77
CA ASN A 963 0.81 0.38 -45.13
C ASN A 963 1.34 1.81 -45.25
N TYR A 964 1.25 2.62 -44.18
CA TYR A 964 1.80 3.97 -44.16
C TYR A 964 3.34 3.97 -44.20
N GLU A 965 4.00 3.11 -43.44
CA GLU A 965 5.47 2.99 -43.48
C GLU A 965 5.97 2.34 -44.78
N LEU A 966 5.25 1.37 -45.34
CA LEU A 966 5.59 0.79 -46.65
C LEU A 966 5.45 1.78 -47.82
N GLN A 967 4.49 2.73 -47.74
CA GLN A 967 4.38 3.82 -48.71
C GLN A 967 5.53 4.83 -48.60
N LYS A 968 6.02 5.09 -47.38
CA LYS A 968 7.17 5.97 -47.12
C LYS A 968 8.47 5.42 -47.73
N LEU A 969 8.58 4.10 -47.86
CA LEU A 969 9.74 3.38 -48.41
C LEU A 969 9.68 3.13 -49.93
N LYS A 970 8.64 3.58 -50.65
CA LYS A 970 8.46 3.44 -52.13
C LYS A 970 8.57 2.00 -52.68
N ILE A 971 8.25 0.97 -51.89
CA ILE A 971 8.27 -0.42 -52.36
C ILE A 971 6.94 -0.75 -53.08
N LYS A 972 6.97 -0.91 -54.40
CA LYS A 972 5.80 -1.27 -55.22
C LYS A 972 5.76 -2.78 -55.48
N LYS A 973 4.97 -3.50 -54.68
CA LYS A 973 4.55 -4.92 -54.77
C LYS A 973 5.56 -6.00 -54.31
N ILE A 974 5.07 -6.89 -53.44
CA ILE A 974 5.58 -8.26 -53.22
C ILE A 974 4.39 -9.20 -53.48
N SER A 975 4.60 -10.24 -54.30
CA SER A 975 3.60 -11.28 -54.63
C SER A 975 3.41 -12.28 -53.47
N PRO A 976 2.26 -12.98 -53.37
CA PRO A 976 1.93 -13.74 -52.17
C PRO A 976 2.62 -15.11 -52.17
N PHE A 977 3.39 -15.40 -51.12
CA PHE A 977 3.82 -16.76 -50.78
C PHE A 977 2.92 -17.33 -49.67
N LYS A 978 2.48 -18.58 -49.84
CA LYS A 978 1.78 -19.38 -48.83
C LYS A 978 2.81 -20.13 -47.98
N THR A 979 3.00 -19.78 -46.73
CA THR A 979 3.61 -20.65 -45.70
C THR A 979 3.10 -20.30 -44.29
N ASN A 980 3.24 -21.26 -43.37
CA ASN A 980 2.59 -21.34 -42.05
C ASN A 980 2.97 -20.23 -41.06
N ASN A 981 2.02 -19.90 -40.17
CA ASN A 981 2.02 -18.73 -39.27
C ASN A 981 3.20 -18.59 -38.29
N SER A 982 4.05 -19.61 -38.07
CA SER A 982 5.20 -19.50 -37.16
C SER A 982 6.43 -18.84 -37.79
N GLU A 983 6.61 -18.91 -39.11
CA GLU A 983 7.75 -18.31 -39.81
C GLU A 983 7.53 -16.82 -40.14
N PHE A 984 6.26 -16.39 -40.16
CA PHE A 984 5.86 -15.01 -40.44
C PHE A 984 6.22 -14.03 -39.30
N TYR A 985 6.18 -14.48 -38.04
CA TYR A 985 6.54 -13.66 -36.87
C TYR A 985 8.05 -13.45 -36.72
N THR A 986 8.86 -14.43 -37.12
CA THR A 986 10.33 -14.33 -37.15
C THR A 986 10.78 -13.30 -38.20
N TYR A 987 10.04 -13.18 -39.30
CA TYR A 987 10.31 -12.21 -40.36
C TYR A 987 9.95 -10.76 -39.97
N ILE A 988 8.86 -10.57 -39.21
CA ILE A 988 8.48 -9.26 -38.64
C ILE A 988 9.48 -8.80 -37.57
N TYR A 989 10.05 -9.72 -36.79
CA TYR A 989 11.11 -9.40 -35.83
C TYR A 989 12.39 -8.92 -36.52
N PHE A 990 12.71 -9.49 -37.69
CA PHE A 990 13.87 -9.10 -38.50
C PHE A 990 13.69 -7.75 -39.22
N ILE A 991 12.48 -7.41 -39.68
CA ILE A 991 12.20 -6.11 -40.31
C ILE A 991 12.16 -4.96 -39.29
N ARG A 992 11.87 -5.23 -38.02
CA ARG A 992 11.90 -4.21 -36.96
C ARG A 992 13.32 -3.86 -36.46
N LEU A 993 14.30 -4.69 -36.84
CA LEU A 993 15.72 -4.57 -36.47
C LEU A 993 16.54 -3.83 -37.55
N PHE A 994 15.95 -3.54 -38.71
CA PHE A 994 16.51 -2.76 -39.82
C PHE A 994 15.79 -1.42 -39.93
#